data_AF-A0A9D4KUZ7-F1
#
_entry.id   AF-A0A9D4KUZ7-F1
#
_cell.length_a   1.000
_cell.length_b   1.000
_cell.length_c   1.000
_cell.angle_alpha   90.00
_cell.angle_beta   90.00
_cell.angle_gamma   90.00
#
_symmetry.space_group_name_H-M   'P 1'
#
loop_
_entity.id
_entity.type
_entity.pdbx_description
1 polymer ?
#
loop_
_entity_poly.entity_id
_entity_poly.type
_entity_poly.pdbx_seq_one_letter_code
_entity_poly.pdbx_strand_id
1 'polypeptide(L)'
;MGTGVPLLNEYKREFVAKRFPQTVLGGLKLRVGYNAPVYVYVSQLMVFIVPFLLGGGFTLLVELEAMGKYTAVYVYGGLMAAYVLLIQLISHIVQASHPTDLPMMKKKKSLLSEEDEVDFISCCDPDTVKFIIPPKKYKVNILVHALLAGPMCGLGLLYLLPSTMDSLYGNTGGTVVLFILGWFALLVAQYPLTTVALPETATYRTTDILELGAVSRAFYVYVLIMFDLIHRFHDSNFLLTNQVLHVFFVCLPVFWTLGVLSPVDAFLLYLLEQAHVFLFGGSYMASDLRLITFCVLSTGVYLGAFYISSCLGTILISSLAGYLLSTDLGGLGSQLWALLNRNRVSAVRDWAPVRNGSPVKKFLWKWGVLEIVYHTVMLAVVGVVAGLVNSKSQTISSSSWKILGYCIIGVCVFEKVVRDLQGVFICFGLWRNPLFPPSLSSGTLKGRKKMLLTLGIIRRIVVNWAGPLLMLAYLCLVIIANGEDTKSVSATRHLDHATSVWYIFGVVRVYRAIWQHTVHSLLELSISHLVLVTMTTNTTVLQWGIPILAMLVSLCRDRLYNFSDKLYFYLTLLISSWTDKKQRRSSTVPIIIVSVILFPLVLGIIAVASALAIPLLPLFTLPMVLFSFPRPLRSWPEEVGASANNCPDTNFYKQLAPELSRALSSGFANGSLGEPSPGNHYLVRYQDRLVWIVVLERGATYCVLNIKGLELQETSCHTVEAARIDEIFENALELREGCSRMMGKINEYPLHTLTPADVSYIETFSDARNVLTGIIDTPNATEDTMKAFLKSLVWIVLKYVKGNHKIKANKLKGESVVTEKQNVVKTEKHELKELSGNNNTSNSLQSTKKVPLEPLDLGFEDKPESPPPPPYQATVAKQKKMVSSWGSLASFTDSIFSEDEGAGKKKSSRTPANGNKHVGGKRTKSPDIEDLFDEFNIGMPAFDVTKPNPQVQNKFGSKSYGNSIYRPQTNLAGSPDYKSPFSSQLSIPHEWRELPLDTSQISRHVSKFPVDWYKYVLSCVDLTCENVPKDQVLKDVVNDDTLRNCYAQLIMACYSIFESQGYSGASFLYKSYMGEVSVNAMWDWLGEHTDLQALVKKAFRYGFKLMIDQMLLGEFSTDADWREALEEYDTGWYIGVEREQDWTTAILNQTPNMFSMGHNTQQSTYNSRTLTLQSMPVSIGRLNPEAVRGQWANLGLELLYMTNDDEERYSIQAHPVLLRNLTVQAADPPLGYPIYSSQPISVPLA
;
A
#
# COMPACT_ATOMS: atom_id res chain seq x y z
N MET A 1 3.62 33.64 26.86
CA MET A 1 4.39 32.37 26.73
C MET A 1 3.42 31.24 26.95
N GLY A 2 3.43 30.17 26.15
CA GLY A 2 2.50 29.06 26.35
C GLY A 2 2.77 28.33 27.67
N THR A 3 1.74 28.12 28.48
CA THR A 3 1.76 27.18 29.59
C THR A 3 2.09 25.79 29.03
N GLY A 4 3.28 25.27 29.37
CA GLY A 4 3.85 24.13 28.67
C GLY A 4 3.03 22.86 28.88
N VAL A 5 2.42 22.35 27.81
CA VAL A 5 1.84 21.00 27.78
C VAL A 5 2.95 20.00 28.15
N PRO A 6 2.74 19.12 29.15
CA PRO A 6 3.78 18.19 29.60
C PRO A 6 4.16 17.21 28.49
N LEU A 7 5.38 16.65 28.57
CA LEU A 7 5.88 15.67 27.58
C LEU A 7 5.09 14.36 27.60
N LEU A 8 4.66 13.94 28.79
CA LEU A 8 3.81 12.78 29.04
C LEU A 8 2.59 13.27 29.84
N ASN A 9 1.40 12.78 29.49
CA ASN A 9 0.22 12.96 30.32
C ASN A 9 0.37 12.16 31.64
N GLU A 10 -0.40 12.49 32.67
CA GLU A 10 -0.31 11.84 33.99
C GLU A 10 -0.57 10.33 33.90
N TYR A 11 -1.59 9.93 33.13
CA TYR A 11 -1.83 8.53 32.76
C TYR A 11 -0.61 7.85 32.12
N LYS A 12 0.00 8.49 31.10
CA LYS A 12 1.19 7.96 30.41
C LYS A 12 2.38 7.78 31.36
N ARG A 13 2.50 8.63 32.38
CA ARG A 13 3.55 8.53 33.40
C ARG A 13 3.37 7.28 34.26
N GLU A 14 2.14 6.93 34.63
CA GLU A 14 1.86 5.68 35.35
C GLU A 14 2.13 4.44 34.48
N PHE A 15 1.75 4.50 33.21
CA PHE A 15 2.02 3.45 32.23
C PHE A 15 3.54 3.20 32.04
N VAL A 16 4.33 4.26 31.86
CA VAL A 16 5.81 4.17 31.83
C VAL A 16 6.35 3.56 33.14
N ALA A 17 5.84 4.00 34.29
CA ALA A 17 6.28 3.48 35.60
C ALA A 17 5.90 2.00 35.83
N LYS A 18 4.88 1.48 35.15
CA LYS A 18 4.50 0.06 35.10
C LYS A 18 5.42 -0.74 34.17
N ARG A 19 5.64 -0.27 32.93
CA ARG A 19 6.38 -1.01 31.88
C ARG A 19 7.90 -0.95 32.03
N PHE A 20 8.50 0.20 32.37
CA PHE A 20 9.96 0.35 32.41
C PHE A 20 10.68 -0.65 33.34
N PRO A 21 10.24 -0.90 34.59
CA PRO A 21 10.85 -1.93 35.44
C PRO A 21 10.71 -3.35 34.88
N GLN A 22 9.62 -3.66 34.18
CA GLN A 22 9.40 -4.97 33.55
C GLN A 22 10.47 -5.24 32.49
N THR A 23 10.77 -4.25 31.65
CA THR A 23 11.77 -4.36 30.57
C THR A 23 13.19 -4.57 31.11
N VAL A 24 13.55 -3.83 32.17
CA VAL A 24 14.84 -3.94 32.88
C VAL A 24 15.02 -5.35 33.47
N LEU A 25 13.96 -5.89 34.09
CA LEU A 25 14.02 -7.12 34.90
C LEU A 25 13.55 -8.38 34.14
N GLY A 26 13.67 -8.40 32.82
CA GLY A 26 13.39 -9.60 32.02
C GLY A 26 11.91 -9.97 31.89
N GLY A 27 10.99 -9.12 32.35
CA GLY A 27 9.53 -9.36 32.33
C GLY A 27 8.90 -9.44 33.73
N LEU A 28 9.68 -9.24 34.79
CA LEU A 28 9.20 -9.27 36.18
C LEU A 28 8.21 -8.11 36.47
N LYS A 29 6.96 -8.42 36.85
CA LYS A 29 5.88 -7.43 37.00
C LYS A 29 5.86 -6.83 38.41
N LEU A 30 6.84 -6.00 38.76
CA LEU A 30 6.92 -5.35 40.08
C LEU A 30 5.78 -4.37 40.41
N ARG A 31 5.08 -3.82 39.40
CA ARG A 31 3.88 -2.99 39.55
C ARG A 31 2.87 -3.42 38.50
N VAL A 32 1.61 -3.62 38.90
CA VAL A 32 0.56 -4.24 38.06
C VAL A 32 -0.50 -3.24 37.58
N GLY A 33 -0.61 -2.08 38.22
CA GLY A 33 -1.57 -1.01 37.88
C GLY A 33 -2.82 -1.06 38.77
N TYR A 34 -3.34 -2.26 38.99
CA TYR A 34 -4.41 -2.57 39.95
C TYR A 34 -3.85 -3.30 41.20
N ASN A 35 -4.72 -3.51 42.20
CA ASN A 35 -4.37 -4.10 43.50
C ASN A 35 -4.11 -5.62 43.40
N ALA A 36 -2.86 -6.01 43.15
CA ALA A 36 -2.43 -7.41 43.17
C ALA A 36 -2.03 -7.88 44.60
N PRO A 37 -2.42 -9.10 45.04
CA PRO A 37 -1.98 -9.65 46.33
C PRO A 37 -0.47 -9.88 46.44
N VAL A 38 0.07 -9.74 47.66
CA VAL A 38 1.51 -9.89 47.95
C VAL A 38 2.10 -11.22 47.47
N TYR A 39 1.33 -12.31 47.52
CA TYR A 39 1.79 -13.64 47.09
C TYR A 39 2.14 -13.71 45.60
N VAL A 40 1.53 -12.87 44.75
CA VAL A 40 1.83 -12.82 43.31
C VAL A 40 3.26 -12.34 43.08
N TYR A 41 3.65 -11.26 43.76
CA TYR A 41 5.01 -10.70 43.69
C TYR A 41 6.06 -11.66 44.27
N VAL A 42 5.77 -12.31 45.39
CA VAL A 42 6.68 -13.31 46.00
C VAL A 42 6.88 -14.49 45.06
N SER A 43 5.81 -15.02 44.46
CA SER A 43 5.89 -16.16 43.53
C SER A 43 6.69 -15.82 42.27
N GLN A 44 6.48 -14.62 41.69
CA GLN A 44 7.27 -14.13 40.56
C GLN A 44 8.77 -13.99 40.91
N LEU A 45 9.09 -13.42 42.07
CA LEU A 45 10.47 -13.25 42.53
C LEU A 45 11.16 -14.60 42.76
N MET A 46 10.46 -15.60 43.29
CA MET A 46 10.99 -16.96 43.45
C MET A 46 11.35 -17.58 42.09
N VAL A 47 10.47 -17.50 41.10
CA VAL A 47 10.75 -18.03 39.74
C VAL A 47 11.95 -17.33 39.09
N PHE A 48 12.15 -16.04 39.36
CA PHE A 48 13.28 -15.25 38.85
C PHE A 48 14.63 -15.58 39.51
N ILE A 49 14.65 -15.89 40.82
CA ILE A 49 15.91 -16.05 41.58
C ILE A 49 16.50 -17.48 41.51
N VAL A 50 15.69 -18.53 41.25
CA VAL A 50 16.17 -19.92 41.25
C VAL A 50 17.44 -20.18 40.39
N PRO A 51 17.58 -19.65 39.14
CA PRO A 51 18.80 -19.86 38.37
C PRO A 51 20.05 -19.28 39.06
N PHE A 52 19.92 -18.17 39.77
CA PHE A 52 21.04 -17.55 40.50
C PHE A 52 21.49 -18.40 41.69
N LEU A 53 20.53 -18.93 42.47
CA LEU A 53 20.85 -19.75 43.63
C LEU A 53 21.54 -21.06 43.24
N LEU A 54 21.03 -21.73 42.19
CA LEU A 54 21.67 -22.92 41.64
C LEU A 54 23.04 -22.59 41.04
N GLY A 55 23.12 -21.56 40.20
CA GLY A 55 24.35 -21.12 39.55
C GLY A 55 25.46 -20.74 40.55
N GLY A 56 25.14 -19.91 41.55
CA GLY A 56 26.07 -19.53 42.61
C GLY A 56 26.53 -20.72 43.46
N GLY A 57 25.65 -21.67 43.74
CA GLY A 57 26.01 -22.93 44.39
C GLY A 57 27.03 -23.74 43.59
N PHE A 58 26.82 -23.90 42.28
CA PHE A 58 27.79 -24.56 41.40
C PHE A 58 29.08 -23.75 41.20
N THR A 59 29.03 -22.41 41.20
CA THR A 59 30.23 -21.57 41.20
C THR A 59 31.10 -21.85 42.42
N LEU A 60 30.50 -21.90 43.62
CA LEU A 60 31.23 -22.22 44.85
C LEU A 60 31.82 -23.64 44.82
N LEU A 61 31.09 -24.64 44.33
CA LEU A 61 31.60 -26.02 44.20
C LEU A 61 32.80 -26.13 43.23
N VAL A 62 32.85 -25.27 42.21
CA VAL A 62 33.96 -25.22 41.25
C VAL A 62 35.17 -24.45 41.80
N GLU A 63 34.96 -23.30 42.44
CA GLU A 63 36.05 -22.49 43.02
C GLU A 63 36.63 -23.12 44.31
N LEU A 64 35.88 -24.00 44.98
CA LEU A 64 36.38 -24.84 46.10
C LEU A 64 36.99 -26.18 45.64
N GLU A 65 37.22 -26.36 44.33
CA GLU A 65 37.75 -27.58 43.68
C GLU A 65 36.96 -28.88 43.95
N ALA A 66 35.76 -28.81 44.56
CA ALA A 66 34.91 -29.96 44.85
C ALA A 66 34.27 -30.58 43.60
N MET A 67 34.16 -29.82 42.50
CA MET A 67 33.70 -30.30 41.19
C MET A 67 34.52 -29.69 40.03
N GLY A 68 34.76 -30.49 39.00
CA GLY A 68 35.41 -30.04 37.78
C GLY A 68 34.57 -29.02 36.99
N LYS A 69 35.25 -28.04 36.35
CA LYS A 69 34.60 -26.94 35.61
C LYS A 69 33.58 -27.44 34.57
N TYR A 70 33.96 -28.41 33.74
CA TYR A 70 33.09 -28.95 32.70
C TYR A 70 31.96 -29.85 33.25
N THR A 71 32.17 -30.60 34.33
CA THR A 71 31.09 -31.42 34.92
C THR A 71 30.03 -30.54 35.57
N ALA A 72 30.43 -29.44 36.22
CA ALA A 72 29.49 -28.44 36.72
C ALA A 72 28.63 -27.82 35.60
N VAL A 73 29.22 -27.48 34.45
CA VAL A 73 28.49 -26.97 33.26
C VAL A 73 27.37 -27.94 32.82
N TYR A 74 27.66 -29.23 32.67
CA TYR A 74 26.67 -30.23 32.23
C TYR A 74 25.58 -30.48 33.28
N VAL A 75 25.94 -30.60 34.56
CA VAL A 75 24.98 -30.87 35.64
C VAL A 75 24.08 -29.67 35.88
N TYR A 76 24.63 -28.46 35.99
CA TYR A 76 23.86 -27.24 36.17
C TYR A 76 22.96 -26.95 34.96
N GLY A 77 23.48 -27.09 33.74
CA GLY A 77 22.69 -26.92 32.52
C GLY A 77 21.54 -27.94 32.39
N GLY A 78 21.78 -29.20 32.78
CA GLY A 78 20.75 -30.23 32.84
C GLY A 78 19.64 -29.92 33.86
N LEU A 79 20.02 -29.47 35.06
CA LEU A 79 19.06 -29.04 36.09
C LEU A 79 18.23 -27.84 35.62
N MET A 80 18.83 -26.87 34.92
CA MET A 80 18.12 -25.71 34.39
C MET A 80 17.16 -26.06 33.24
N ALA A 81 17.51 -27.02 32.38
CA ALA A 81 16.57 -27.55 31.39
C ALA A 81 15.38 -28.26 32.05
N ALA A 82 15.63 -29.10 33.06
CA ALA A 82 14.59 -29.78 33.83
C ALA A 82 13.66 -28.80 34.57
N TYR A 83 14.21 -27.72 35.14
CA TYR A 83 13.46 -26.65 35.80
C TYR A 83 12.44 -25.97 34.87
N VAL A 84 12.87 -25.59 33.64
CA VAL A 84 11.98 -24.96 32.65
C VAL A 84 10.87 -25.92 32.21
N LEU A 85 11.20 -27.19 31.97
CA LEU A 85 10.19 -28.22 31.64
C LEU A 85 9.19 -28.43 32.77
N LEU A 86 9.64 -28.51 34.03
CA LEU A 86 8.79 -28.71 35.19
C LEU A 86 7.80 -27.56 35.39
N ILE A 87 8.28 -26.31 35.30
CA ILE A 87 7.43 -25.12 35.46
C ILE A 87 6.35 -25.03 34.37
N GLN A 88 6.72 -25.25 33.11
CA GLN A 88 5.77 -25.22 32.00
C GLN A 88 4.80 -26.41 32.03
N LEU A 89 5.24 -27.57 32.52
CA LEU A 89 4.36 -28.72 32.77
C LEU A 89 3.32 -28.43 33.85
N ILE A 90 3.72 -27.81 34.97
CA ILE A 90 2.79 -27.41 36.05
C ILE A 90 1.74 -26.42 35.51
N SER A 91 2.16 -25.39 34.77
CA SER A 91 1.24 -24.42 34.14
C SER A 91 0.22 -25.11 33.22
N HIS A 92 0.68 -26.01 32.34
CA HIS A 92 -0.20 -26.75 31.43
C HIS A 92 -1.15 -27.71 32.18
N ILE A 93 -0.72 -28.33 33.30
CA ILE A 93 -1.60 -29.20 34.11
C ILE A 93 -2.72 -28.38 34.75
N VAL A 94 -2.41 -27.27 35.42
CA VAL A 94 -3.39 -26.41 36.11
C VAL A 94 -4.45 -25.87 35.15
N GLN A 95 -4.06 -25.51 33.92
CA GLN A 95 -4.98 -25.01 32.90
C GLN A 95 -5.78 -26.15 32.23
N ALA A 96 -5.21 -27.35 32.12
CA ALA A 96 -5.94 -28.51 31.62
C ALA A 96 -7.03 -28.99 32.59
N SER A 97 -6.87 -28.75 33.90
CA SER A 97 -7.92 -29.03 34.91
C SER A 97 -9.10 -28.05 34.89
N HIS A 98 -8.97 -26.88 34.25
CA HIS A 98 -10.01 -25.85 34.20
C HIS A 98 -10.18 -25.28 32.77
N PRO A 99 -10.85 -26.02 31.85
CA PRO A 99 -11.19 -25.48 30.55
C PRO A 99 -12.18 -24.31 30.70
N THR A 100 -11.79 -23.12 30.24
CA THR A 100 -12.66 -21.94 30.21
C THR A 100 -13.64 -22.02 29.02
N ASP A 101 -14.94 -22.08 29.31
CA ASP A 101 -16.03 -22.37 28.36
C ASP A 101 -16.38 -21.27 27.34
N LEU A 102 -15.63 -20.16 27.26
CA LEU A 102 -15.80 -19.18 26.18
C LEU A 102 -14.76 -19.37 25.07
N PRO A 103 -15.17 -19.75 23.84
CA PRO A 103 -14.31 -19.65 22.66
C PRO A 103 -14.20 -18.18 22.26
N MET A 104 -13.36 -17.44 22.98
CA MET A 104 -12.96 -16.08 22.61
C MET A 104 -12.45 -16.12 21.16
N MET A 105 -13.17 -15.42 20.26
CA MET A 105 -12.90 -15.47 18.82
C MET A 105 -11.41 -15.23 18.52
N LYS A 106 -10.87 -15.91 17.50
CA LYS A 106 -9.51 -15.69 16.99
C LYS A 106 -9.37 -14.35 16.25
N LYS A 107 -9.83 -13.24 16.84
CA LYS A 107 -9.28 -11.91 16.52
C LYS A 107 -7.77 -11.98 16.75
N LYS A 108 -6.97 -11.32 15.90
CA LYS A 108 -5.56 -11.04 16.23
C LYS A 108 -5.58 -10.27 17.56
N LYS A 109 -5.25 -10.93 18.69
CA LYS A 109 -5.17 -10.24 19.98
C LYS A 109 -4.12 -9.14 19.84
N SER A 110 -4.55 -7.90 20.00
CA SER A 110 -3.63 -6.75 20.02
C SER A 110 -2.74 -6.88 21.25
N LEU A 111 -1.49 -6.43 21.14
CA LEU A 111 -0.53 -6.38 22.26
C LEU A 111 -1.04 -5.52 23.43
N LEU A 112 -2.01 -4.63 23.16
CA LEU A 112 -2.75 -3.82 24.14
C LEU A 112 -3.82 -4.62 24.89
N SER A 113 -4.42 -5.64 24.25
CA SER A 113 -5.43 -6.53 24.85
C SER A 113 -4.86 -7.66 25.74
N GLU A 114 -3.60 -7.54 26.15
CA GLU A 114 -2.96 -8.41 27.15
C GLU A 114 -2.97 -7.78 28.56
N GLU A 115 -3.59 -6.60 28.73
CA GLU A 115 -3.62 -5.85 29.99
C GLU A 115 -4.98 -5.87 30.72
N ASP A 116 -5.93 -6.70 30.29
CA ASP A 116 -7.20 -6.95 31.00
C ASP A 116 -6.96 -7.18 32.51
N GLU A 117 -7.80 -6.59 33.37
CA GLU A 117 -7.68 -6.75 34.81
C GLU A 117 -7.93 -8.21 35.22
N VAL A 118 -7.06 -8.76 36.09
CA VAL A 118 -7.13 -10.16 36.54
C VAL A 118 -7.55 -10.20 38.00
N ASP A 119 -8.69 -10.84 38.26
CA ASP A 119 -9.19 -11.09 39.61
C ASP A 119 -8.40 -12.21 40.29
N PHE A 120 -7.58 -11.85 41.28
CA PHE A 120 -6.72 -12.80 42.00
C PHE A 120 -7.45 -13.44 43.19
N ILE A 121 -7.97 -14.66 43.00
CA ILE A 121 -8.72 -15.40 44.03
C ILE A 121 -7.79 -16.19 44.99
N SER A 122 -6.78 -16.89 44.47
CA SER A 122 -5.89 -17.77 45.24
C SER A 122 -4.52 -17.95 44.58
N CYS A 123 -3.51 -18.37 45.33
CA CYS A 123 -2.14 -18.57 44.83
C CYS A 123 -1.99 -19.67 43.78
N CYS A 124 -2.90 -20.66 43.77
CA CYS A 124 -2.93 -21.77 42.81
C CYS A 124 -4.11 -21.68 41.83
N ASP A 125 -4.80 -20.54 41.81
CA ASP A 125 -5.92 -20.30 40.90
C ASP A 125 -5.45 -20.31 39.41
N PRO A 126 -6.21 -20.87 38.46
CA PRO A 126 -5.80 -20.95 37.06
C PRO A 126 -5.41 -19.61 36.43
N ASP A 127 -6.12 -18.51 36.73
CA ASP A 127 -5.80 -17.20 36.18
C ASP A 127 -4.60 -16.55 36.88
N THR A 128 -4.40 -16.85 38.17
CA THR A 128 -3.16 -16.49 38.88
C THR A 128 -1.94 -17.21 38.32
N VAL A 129 -2.03 -18.53 38.10
CA VAL A 129 -0.94 -19.33 37.52
C VAL A 129 -0.66 -18.90 36.08
N LYS A 130 -1.69 -18.66 35.27
CA LYS A 130 -1.60 -18.10 33.91
C LYS A 130 -1.00 -16.69 33.87
N PHE A 131 -1.20 -15.86 34.89
CA PHE A 131 -0.59 -14.54 35.00
C PHE A 131 0.92 -14.59 35.33
N ILE A 132 1.34 -15.56 36.16
CA ILE A 132 2.74 -15.72 36.62
C ILE A 132 3.57 -16.55 35.61
N ILE A 133 3.04 -17.70 35.18
CA ILE A 133 3.62 -18.60 34.18
C ILE A 133 2.52 -18.92 33.16
N PRO A 134 2.30 -18.07 32.15
CA PRO A 134 1.42 -18.43 31.04
C PRO A 134 1.99 -19.64 30.26
N PRO A 135 1.12 -20.43 29.60
CA PRO A 135 1.57 -21.54 28.78
C PRO A 135 2.22 -21.01 27.50
N LYS A 136 3.23 -21.70 26.98
CA LYS A 136 3.71 -21.44 25.61
C LYS A 136 2.64 -21.82 24.58
N LYS A 137 2.44 -20.98 23.55
CA LYS A 137 1.44 -21.17 22.49
C LYS A 137 1.60 -22.51 21.76
N TYR A 138 2.85 -22.97 21.59
CA TYR A 138 3.16 -24.25 20.95
C TYR A 138 3.88 -25.19 21.92
N LYS A 139 3.42 -26.44 22.01
CA LYS A 139 4.04 -27.46 22.87
C LYS A 139 5.51 -27.73 22.52
N VAL A 140 5.88 -27.59 21.24
CA VAL A 140 7.26 -27.70 20.77
C VAL A 140 8.16 -26.61 21.36
N ASN A 141 7.65 -25.39 21.54
CA ASN A 141 8.41 -24.28 22.09
C ASN A 141 8.82 -24.50 23.54
N ILE A 142 8.04 -25.27 24.32
CA ILE A 142 8.42 -25.66 25.69
C ILE A 142 9.76 -26.44 25.68
N LEU A 143 9.90 -27.41 24.76
CA LEU A 143 11.12 -28.18 24.60
C LEU A 143 12.27 -27.30 24.06
N VAL A 144 12.01 -26.47 23.06
CA VAL A 144 13.02 -25.55 22.49
C VAL A 144 13.54 -24.58 23.55
N HIS A 145 12.67 -24.01 24.37
CA HIS A 145 13.06 -23.06 25.43
C HIS A 145 13.87 -23.75 26.54
N ALA A 146 13.55 -24.99 26.90
CA ALA A 146 14.36 -25.77 27.84
C ALA A 146 15.75 -26.12 27.27
N LEU A 147 15.81 -26.51 25.98
CA LEU A 147 17.05 -26.79 25.25
C LEU A 147 17.91 -25.54 25.02
N LEU A 148 17.34 -24.34 25.04
CA LEU A 148 18.07 -23.06 25.02
C LEU A 148 18.46 -22.60 26.44
N ALA A 149 17.58 -22.73 27.43
CA ALA A 149 17.86 -22.27 28.79
C ALA A 149 18.98 -23.06 29.47
N GLY A 150 18.96 -24.40 29.34
CA GLY A 150 19.94 -25.28 29.99
C GLY A 150 21.39 -24.99 29.61
N PRO A 151 21.77 -25.10 28.31
CA PRO A 151 23.13 -24.82 27.87
C PRO A 151 23.52 -23.35 28.02
N MET A 152 22.58 -22.40 27.93
CA MET A 152 22.87 -20.98 28.19
C MET A 152 23.30 -20.76 29.65
N CYS A 153 22.58 -21.34 30.62
CA CYS A 153 22.97 -21.29 32.03
C CYS A 153 24.28 -22.05 32.29
N GLY A 154 24.44 -23.25 31.73
CA GLY A 154 25.65 -24.05 31.86
C GLY A 154 26.89 -23.34 31.31
N LEU A 155 26.85 -22.82 30.08
CA LEU A 155 27.98 -22.08 29.50
C LEU A 155 28.16 -20.69 30.16
N GLY A 156 27.06 -20.06 30.61
CA GLY A 156 27.10 -18.84 31.42
C GLY A 156 27.86 -19.00 32.73
N LEU A 157 27.76 -20.15 33.41
CA LEU A 157 28.58 -20.49 34.58
C LEU A 157 30.08 -20.47 34.26
N LEU A 158 30.49 -21.01 33.10
CA LEU A 158 31.88 -21.06 32.65
C LEU A 158 32.42 -19.68 32.21
N TYR A 159 31.55 -18.86 31.63
CA TYR A 159 31.82 -17.49 31.20
C TYR A 159 31.98 -16.54 32.40
N LEU A 160 31.09 -16.65 33.40
CA LEU A 160 31.08 -15.81 34.60
C LEU A 160 31.91 -16.38 35.77
N LEU A 161 32.75 -17.39 35.53
CA LEU A 161 33.51 -18.03 36.59
C LEU A 161 34.58 -17.05 37.15
N PRO A 162 34.66 -16.78 38.47
CA PRO A 162 35.59 -15.79 39.04
C PRO A 162 37.05 -16.00 38.63
N SER A 163 37.52 -17.25 38.65
CA SER A 163 38.87 -17.63 38.18
C SER A 163 39.13 -17.34 36.69
N THR A 164 38.10 -17.35 35.83
CA THR A 164 38.23 -16.92 34.43
C THR A 164 38.34 -15.39 34.34
N MET A 165 37.48 -14.66 35.06
CA MET A 165 37.44 -13.20 35.01
C MET A 165 38.70 -12.57 35.59
N ASP A 166 39.23 -13.12 36.69
CA ASP A 166 40.47 -12.62 37.29
C ASP A 166 41.67 -12.83 36.36
N SER A 167 41.71 -13.96 35.63
CA SER A 167 42.70 -14.21 34.58
C SER A 167 42.60 -13.26 33.37
N LEU A 168 41.46 -12.61 33.14
CA LEU A 168 41.26 -11.68 32.02
C LEU A 168 41.65 -10.23 32.35
N TYR A 169 41.52 -9.79 33.61
CA TYR A 169 41.73 -8.39 34.01
C TYR A 169 42.77 -8.17 35.12
N GLY A 170 43.19 -9.21 35.84
CA GLY A 170 44.17 -9.12 36.93
C GLY A 170 43.76 -8.20 38.09
N ASN A 171 42.45 -8.01 38.31
CA ASN A 171 41.92 -7.10 39.32
C ASN A 171 40.65 -7.65 39.96
N THR A 172 40.79 -8.09 41.21
CA THR A 172 39.71 -8.68 42.03
C THR A 172 38.48 -7.77 42.16
N GLY A 173 38.67 -6.45 42.22
CA GLY A 173 37.56 -5.49 42.28
C GLY A 173 36.74 -5.45 40.99
N GLY A 174 37.41 -5.54 39.83
CA GLY A 174 36.76 -5.69 38.53
C GLY A 174 36.01 -7.02 38.43
N THR A 175 36.66 -8.12 38.83
CA THR A 175 36.08 -9.47 38.87
C THR A 175 34.76 -9.52 39.65
N VAL A 176 34.68 -8.92 40.84
CA VAL A 176 33.43 -8.90 41.65
C VAL A 176 32.31 -8.12 40.96
N VAL A 177 32.60 -6.96 40.35
CA VAL A 177 31.61 -6.15 39.63
C VAL A 177 31.09 -6.90 38.39
N LEU A 178 31.99 -7.48 37.61
CA LEU A 178 31.63 -8.25 36.40
C LEU A 178 30.84 -9.52 36.77
N PHE A 179 31.18 -10.18 37.88
CA PHE A 179 30.45 -11.35 38.38
C PHE A 179 28.99 -11.00 38.73
N ILE A 180 28.78 -10.00 39.59
CA ILE A 180 27.44 -9.63 40.07
C ILE A 180 26.56 -9.14 38.92
N LEU A 181 27.06 -8.21 38.10
CA LEU A 181 26.28 -7.66 36.99
C LEU A 181 26.14 -8.65 35.82
N GLY A 182 27.10 -9.55 35.62
CA GLY A 182 27.03 -10.62 34.64
C GLY A 182 25.95 -11.65 35.00
N TRP A 183 25.88 -12.07 36.27
CA TRP A 183 24.77 -12.92 36.73
C TRP A 183 23.43 -12.24 36.58
N PHE A 184 23.33 -10.94 36.88
CA PHE A 184 22.12 -10.16 36.64
C PHE A 184 21.72 -10.16 35.15
N ALA A 185 22.67 -9.94 34.22
CA ALA A 185 22.42 -10.02 32.78
C ALA A 185 21.95 -11.41 32.33
N LEU A 186 22.54 -12.48 32.88
CA LEU A 186 22.17 -13.86 32.57
C LEU A 186 20.75 -14.21 33.08
N LEU A 187 20.35 -13.73 34.27
CA LEU A 187 18.98 -13.91 34.79
C LEU A 187 17.94 -13.20 33.92
N VAL A 188 18.24 -11.95 33.54
CA VAL A 188 17.39 -11.12 32.68
C VAL A 188 17.21 -11.74 31.28
N ALA A 189 18.16 -12.55 30.81
CA ALA A 189 18.05 -13.35 29.58
C ALA A 189 17.36 -14.71 29.75
N GLN A 190 17.43 -15.32 30.94
CA GLN A 190 16.86 -16.65 31.24
C GLN A 190 15.35 -16.60 31.51
N TYR A 191 14.88 -15.58 32.22
CA TYR A 191 13.49 -15.51 32.68
C TYR A 191 12.41 -15.60 31.57
N PRO A 192 12.58 -15.01 30.36
CA PRO A 192 11.58 -15.10 29.28
C PRO A 192 11.41 -16.51 28.71
N LEU A 193 12.48 -17.30 28.70
CA LEU A 193 12.43 -18.71 28.29
C LEU A 193 11.50 -19.48 29.23
N THR A 194 11.61 -19.23 30.55
CA THR A 194 10.80 -19.83 31.61
C THR A 194 9.33 -19.35 31.60
N THR A 195 9.08 -18.05 31.41
CA THR A 195 7.75 -17.42 31.57
C THR A 195 7.12 -16.98 30.24
N VAL A 196 7.26 -15.72 29.83
CA VAL A 196 6.63 -15.14 28.62
C VAL A 196 7.56 -14.18 27.88
N ALA A 197 7.31 -13.93 26.60
CA ALA A 197 7.97 -12.85 25.85
C ALA A 197 7.55 -11.47 26.39
N LEU A 198 8.46 -10.49 26.36
CA LEU A 198 8.22 -9.15 26.92
C LEU A 198 7.69 -8.15 25.87
N PRO A 199 7.10 -7.03 26.32
CA PRO A 199 7.11 -5.77 25.57
C PRO A 199 8.54 -5.17 25.48
N GLU A 200 9.37 -5.62 24.53
CA GLU A 200 10.68 -4.99 24.32
C GLU A 200 10.52 -3.59 23.66
N THR A 201 11.44 -2.64 23.91
CA THR A 201 11.47 -1.35 23.18
C THR A 201 11.77 -1.54 21.69
N ALA A 202 12.47 -2.62 21.34
CA ALA A 202 12.79 -3.00 19.98
C ALA A 202 11.80 -4.05 19.43
N THR A 203 10.62 -3.65 18.96
CA THR A 203 9.68 -4.55 18.28
C THR A 203 9.74 -4.43 16.75
N TYR A 204 10.01 -5.53 16.06
CA TYR A 204 9.88 -5.64 14.60
C TYR A 204 8.53 -6.24 14.17
N ARG A 205 8.04 -7.24 14.90
CA ARG A 205 6.68 -7.79 14.76
C ARG A 205 5.80 -7.31 15.91
N THR A 206 4.57 -6.95 15.59
CA THR A 206 3.53 -6.58 16.55
C THR A 206 2.72 -7.80 17.02
N THR A 207 2.71 -8.88 16.25
CA THR A 207 2.22 -10.20 16.66
C THR A 207 3.35 -11.21 16.59
N ASP A 208 3.71 -11.81 17.73
CA ASP A 208 4.69 -12.90 17.76
C ASP A 208 4.03 -14.23 17.37
N ILE A 209 4.32 -14.67 16.14
CA ILE A 209 3.74 -15.86 15.50
C ILE A 209 4.39 -17.16 16.02
N LEU A 210 5.67 -17.10 16.41
CA LEU A 210 6.49 -18.28 16.74
C LEU A 210 7.11 -18.23 18.15
N GLU A 211 6.83 -17.19 18.94
CA GLU A 211 7.41 -16.91 20.27
C GLU A 211 8.92 -16.55 20.24
N LEU A 212 9.38 -15.99 19.12
CA LEU A 212 10.77 -15.52 18.93
C LEU A 212 11.18 -14.43 19.93
N GLY A 213 10.24 -13.64 20.44
CA GLY A 213 10.50 -12.59 21.44
C GLY A 213 11.01 -13.13 22.78
N ALA A 214 10.74 -14.39 23.11
CA ALA A 214 11.32 -15.03 24.30
C ALA A 214 12.78 -15.48 24.10
N VAL A 215 13.24 -15.58 22.84
CA VAL A 215 14.57 -16.10 22.46
C VAL A 215 15.56 -14.95 22.19
N SER A 216 15.11 -13.71 22.01
CA SER A 216 15.95 -12.55 21.63
C SER A 216 17.15 -12.34 22.54
N ARG A 217 16.93 -12.30 23.85
CA ARG A 217 17.97 -12.07 24.86
C ARG A 217 18.97 -13.23 24.93
N ALA A 218 18.47 -14.47 24.85
CA ALA A 218 19.28 -15.67 24.87
C ALA A 218 20.23 -15.74 23.65
N PHE A 219 19.75 -15.35 22.46
CA PHE A 219 20.58 -15.28 21.25
C PHE A 219 21.81 -14.38 21.45
N TYR A 220 21.65 -13.19 22.02
CA TYR A 220 22.78 -12.29 22.27
C TYR A 220 23.76 -12.84 23.31
N VAL A 221 23.26 -13.47 24.38
CA VAL A 221 24.11 -14.18 25.36
C VAL A 221 24.93 -15.28 24.67
N TYR A 222 24.31 -16.09 23.81
CA TYR A 222 25.01 -17.13 23.04
C TYR A 222 26.08 -16.56 22.10
N VAL A 223 25.79 -15.46 21.39
CA VAL A 223 26.78 -14.82 20.49
C VAL A 223 28.04 -14.40 21.25
N LEU A 224 27.90 -13.82 22.45
CA LEU A 224 29.05 -13.40 23.27
C LEU A 224 29.84 -14.59 23.83
N ILE A 225 29.14 -15.62 24.32
CA ILE A 225 29.74 -16.87 24.79
C ILE A 225 30.50 -17.58 23.65
N MET A 226 29.98 -17.56 22.42
CA MET A 226 30.65 -18.18 21.27
C MET A 226 32.03 -17.57 20.98
N PHE A 227 32.21 -16.25 21.14
CA PHE A 227 33.52 -15.61 20.98
C PHE A 227 34.51 -15.98 22.09
N ASP A 228 34.05 -16.14 23.33
CA ASP A 228 34.89 -16.64 24.43
C ASP A 228 35.30 -18.10 24.21
N LEU A 229 34.38 -18.96 23.74
CA LEU A 229 34.71 -20.33 23.34
C LEU A 229 35.73 -20.36 22.20
N ILE A 230 35.58 -19.50 21.17
CA ILE A 230 36.57 -19.37 20.09
C ILE A 230 37.94 -18.97 20.67
N HIS A 231 38.00 -17.98 21.56
CA HIS A 231 39.27 -17.58 22.19
C HIS A 231 39.91 -18.72 23.02
N ARG A 232 39.11 -19.51 23.74
CA ARG A 232 39.61 -20.65 24.54
C ARG A 232 40.13 -21.83 23.69
N PHE A 233 39.57 -22.04 22.50
CA PHE A 233 39.93 -23.17 21.62
C PHE A 233 40.79 -22.79 20.41
N HIS A 234 40.89 -21.50 20.06
CA HIS A 234 41.52 -21.04 18.83
C HIS A 234 42.23 -19.68 19.01
N ASP A 235 43.50 -19.80 19.41
CA ASP A 235 44.56 -18.77 19.33
C ASP A 235 44.41 -17.51 20.21
N SER A 236 45.53 -17.00 20.71
CA SER A 236 45.55 -15.91 21.71
C SER A 236 45.15 -14.53 21.14
N ASN A 237 45.07 -14.41 19.81
CA ASN A 237 44.79 -13.18 19.08
C ASN A 237 43.42 -12.53 19.40
N PHE A 238 42.48 -13.27 19.99
CA PHE A 238 41.16 -12.78 20.39
C PHE A 238 41.05 -12.21 21.82
N LEU A 239 42.14 -12.13 22.59
CA LEU A 239 42.11 -11.69 24.00
C LEU A 239 41.43 -10.32 24.21
N LEU A 240 41.82 -9.31 23.43
CA LEU A 240 41.24 -7.96 23.53
C LEU A 240 39.75 -7.97 23.18
N THR A 241 39.36 -8.71 22.14
CA THR A 241 37.96 -8.90 21.77
C THR A 241 37.19 -9.52 22.94
N ASN A 242 37.73 -10.57 23.58
CA ASN A 242 37.07 -11.22 24.70
C ASN A 242 36.90 -10.28 25.91
N GLN A 243 37.92 -9.49 26.24
CA GLN A 243 37.84 -8.45 27.28
C GLN A 243 36.78 -7.38 26.99
N VAL A 244 36.65 -6.95 25.73
CA VAL A 244 35.60 -5.97 25.35
C VAL A 244 34.21 -6.60 25.42
N LEU A 245 34.06 -7.86 24.99
CA LEU A 245 32.77 -8.56 25.01
C LEU A 245 32.28 -8.88 26.44
N HIS A 246 33.17 -9.14 27.40
CA HIS A 246 32.80 -9.29 28.81
C HIS A 246 32.26 -7.98 29.44
N VAL A 247 32.83 -6.83 29.09
CA VAL A 247 32.26 -5.51 29.48
C VAL A 247 30.91 -5.28 28.79
N PHE A 248 30.79 -5.64 27.51
CA PHE A 248 29.54 -5.53 26.77
C PHE A 248 28.43 -6.44 27.34
N PHE A 249 28.77 -7.65 27.78
CA PHE A 249 27.86 -8.61 28.41
C PHE A 249 27.15 -8.02 29.63
N VAL A 250 27.92 -7.38 30.51
CA VAL A 250 27.42 -6.69 31.71
C VAL A 250 26.47 -5.52 31.37
N CYS A 251 26.67 -4.87 30.22
CA CYS A 251 25.83 -3.79 29.73
C CYS A 251 24.56 -4.26 28.97
N LEU A 252 24.38 -5.56 28.73
CA LEU A 252 23.22 -6.09 27.99
C LEU A 252 21.84 -5.62 28.52
N PRO A 253 21.56 -5.60 29.85
CA PRO A 253 20.30 -5.07 30.37
C PRO A 253 20.04 -3.63 29.95
N VAL A 254 21.08 -2.79 29.90
CA VAL A 254 20.97 -1.40 29.44
C VAL A 254 20.64 -1.38 27.94
N PHE A 255 21.33 -2.15 27.11
CA PHE A 255 21.07 -2.17 25.66
C PHE A 255 19.69 -2.74 25.29
N TRP A 256 19.18 -3.73 26.04
CA TRP A 256 17.79 -4.21 25.89
C TRP A 256 16.78 -3.14 26.30
N THR A 257 17.01 -2.39 27.38
CA THR A 257 16.08 -1.32 27.79
C THR A 257 16.05 -0.16 26.81
N LEU A 258 17.20 0.20 26.22
CA LEU A 258 17.30 1.26 25.21
C LEU A 258 16.78 0.85 23.82
N GLY A 259 16.49 -0.43 23.58
CA GLY A 259 16.01 -0.91 22.27
C GLY A 259 17.06 -0.86 21.17
N VAL A 260 18.35 -0.92 21.56
CA VAL A 260 19.51 -0.91 20.65
C VAL A 260 19.71 -2.27 19.99
N LEU A 261 19.44 -3.35 20.73
CA LEU A 261 19.55 -4.72 20.25
C LEU A 261 18.29 -5.12 19.48
N SER A 262 18.47 -5.83 18.38
CA SER A 262 17.43 -6.16 17.41
C SER A 262 16.77 -7.51 17.73
N PRO A 263 15.45 -7.67 17.50
CA PRO A 263 14.84 -8.99 17.43
C PRO A 263 15.59 -9.91 16.46
N VAL A 264 15.70 -11.21 16.79
CA VAL A 264 16.50 -12.18 16.03
C VAL A 264 16.05 -12.28 14.57
N ASP A 265 14.75 -12.23 14.33
CA ASP A 265 14.19 -12.28 12.98
C ASP A 265 14.53 -11.02 12.17
N ALA A 266 14.44 -9.83 12.78
CA ALA A 266 14.86 -8.58 12.16
C ALA A 266 16.37 -8.56 11.89
N PHE A 267 17.19 -9.01 12.84
CA PHE A 267 18.64 -9.02 12.74
C PHE A 267 19.15 -9.96 11.65
N LEU A 268 18.63 -11.20 11.59
CA LEU A 268 19.02 -12.17 10.57
C LEU A 268 18.60 -11.74 9.16
N LEU A 269 17.39 -11.21 8.99
CA LEU A 269 16.93 -10.68 7.71
C LEU A 269 17.75 -9.45 7.29
N TYR A 270 18.07 -8.55 8.22
CA TYR A 270 18.96 -7.40 7.99
C TYR A 270 20.36 -7.85 7.53
N LEU A 271 20.99 -8.81 8.22
CA LEU A 271 22.30 -9.32 7.82
C LEU A 271 22.27 -9.97 6.43
N LEU A 272 21.22 -10.74 6.13
CA LEU A 272 21.04 -11.36 4.82
C LEU A 272 20.87 -10.32 3.71
N GLU A 273 20.12 -9.25 3.98
CA GLU A 273 19.92 -8.11 3.10
C GLU A 273 21.23 -7.33 2.83
N GLN A 274 21.99 -7.01 3.89
CA GLN A 274 23.31 -6.37 3.74
C GLN A 274 24.29 -7.26 2.98
N ALA A 275 24.34 -8.57 3.26
CA ALA A 275 25.17 -9.51 2.52
C ALA A 275 24.75 -9.58 1.03
N HIS A 276 23.45 -9.62 0.74
CA HIS A 276 22.94 -9.65 -0.63
C HIS A 276 23.34 -8.42 -1.45
N VAL A 277 23.24 -7.23 -0.86
CA VAL A 277 23.59 -5.97 -1.53
C VAL A 277 25.12 -5.79 -1.63
N PHE A 278 25.86 -5.96 -0.53
CA PHE A 278 27.28 -5.60 -0.46
C PHE A 278 28.27 -6.70 -0.84
N LEU A 279 27.92 -7.98 -0.73
CA LEU A 279 28.80 -9.10 -1.16
C LEU A 279 28.41 -9.65 -2.54
N PHE A 280 27.11 -9.72 -2.84
CA PHE A 280 26.62 -10.31 -4.08
C PHE A 280 26.16 -9.29 -5.14
N GLY A 281 26.13 -8.00 -4.83
CA GLY A 281 25.72 -6.94 -5.78
C GLY A 281 24.23 -6.93 -6.14
N GLY A 282 23.41 -7.56 -5.31
CA GLY A 282 21.96 -7.57 -5.48
C GLY A 282 21.27 -6.30 -5.01
N SER A 283 19.94 -6.31 -5.03
CA SER A 283 19.12 -5.22 -4.50
C SER A 283 18.37 -5.65 -3.25
N TYR A 284 17.81 -4.69 -2.54
CA TYR A 284 16.78 -4.92 -1.53
C TYR A 284 15.58 -5.63 -2.19
N MET A 285 14.87 -6.49 -1.46
CA MET A 285 13.90 -7.44 -2.03
C MET A 285 12.50 -7.21 -1.47
N ALA A 286 11.48 -7.34 -2.32
CA ALA A 286 10.09 -7.06 -1.91
C ALA A 286 9.47 -8.09 -0.92
N SER A 287 10.09 -9.25 -0.72
CA SER A 287 9.64 -10.28 0.23
C SER A 287 10.80 -11.14 0.76
N ASP A 288 10.61 -11.75 1.92
CA ASP A 288 11.61 -12.64 2.56
C ASP A 288 11.95 -13.84 1.68
N LEU A 289 10.94 -14.43 1.03
CA LEU A 289 11.13 -15.55 0.13
C LEU A 289 12.00 -15.15 -1.08
N ARG A 290 11.76 -13.97 -1.68
CA ARG A 290 12.65 -13.43 -2.74
C ARG A 290 14.07 -13.25 -2.19
N LEU A 291 14.25 -12.64 -1.02
CA LEU A 291 15.57 -12.42 -0.43
C LEU A 291 16.36 -13.73 -0.22
N ILE A 292 15.73 -14.73 0.40
CA ILE A 292 16.36 -16.03 0.64
C ILE A 292 16.69 -16.73 -0.69
N THR A 293 15.74 -16.81 -1.63
CA THR A 293 15.97 -17.46 -2.93
C THR A 293 17.09 -16.79 -3.72
N PHE A 294 17.08 -15.46 -3.85
CA PHE A 294 18.13 -14.75 -4.58
C PHE A 294 19.49 -14.82 -3.87
N CYS A 295 19.55 -14.87 -2.53
CA CYS A 295 20.80 -15.07 -1.80
C CYS A 295 21.38 -16.48 -2.04
N VAL A 296 20.55 -17.54 -2.02
CA VAL A 296 20.97 -18.91 -2.37
C VAL A 296 21.50 -18.98 -3.81
N LEU A 297 20.77 -18.42 -4.78
CA LEU A 297 21.21 -18.36 -6.18
C LEU A 297 22.54 -17.59 -6.34
N SER A 298 22.71 -16.46 -5.66
CA SER A 298 23.96 -15.68 -5.69
C SER A 298 25.14 -16.43 -5.06
N THR A 299 24.88 -17.19 -3.99
CA THR A 299 25.87 -18.06 -3.35
C THR A 299 26.31 -19.18 -4.30
N GLY A 300 25.37 -19.77 -5.07
CA GLY A 300 25.70 -20.73 -6.12
C GLY A 300 26.61 -20.16 -7.22
N VAL A 301 26.35 -18.92 -7.66
CA VAL A 301 27.22 -18.21 -8.62
C VAL A 301 28.61 -17.96 -8.03
N TYR A 302 28.69 -17.55 -6.76
CA TYR A 302 29.96 -17.35 -6.06
C TYR A 302 30.78 -18.64 -5.95
N LEU A 303 30.17 -19.75 -5.52
CA LEU A 303 30.85 -21.04 -5.44
C LEU A 303 31.32 -21.50 -6.83
N GLY A 304 30.49 -21.33 -7.88
CA GLY A 304 30.90 -21.60 -9.25
C GLY A 304 32.10 -20.76 -9.69
N ALA A 305 32.06 -19.44 -9.46
CA ALA A 305 33.16 -18.52 -9.77
C ALA A 305 34.45 -18.82 -8.97
N PHE A 306 34.34 -19.32 -7.73
CA PHE A 306 35.48 -19.64 -6.87
C PHE A 306 36.19 -20.95 -7.26
N TYR A 307 35.43 -21.99 -7.64
CA TYR A 307 36.00 -23.31 -7.98
C TYR A 307 36.38 -23.50 -9.46
N ILE A 308 36.01 -22.57 -10.35
CA ILE A 308 36.41 -22.64 -11.77
C ILE A 308 37.89 -22.29 -11.94
N SER A 309 38.69 -23.24 -12.44
CA SER A 309 40.14 -23.08 -12.66
C SER A 309 40.53 -22.13 -13.81
N SER A 310 39.58 -21.57 -14.55
CA SER A 310 39.81 -20.71 -15.72
C SER A 310 39.30 -19.29 -15.50
N CYS A 311 40.16 -18.28 -15.68
CA CYS A 311 39.75 -16.87 -15.64
C CYS A 311 38.62 -16.55 -16.64
N LEU A 312 38.66 -17.08 -17.87
CA LEU A 312 37.59 -16.93 -18.86
C LEU A 312 36.26 -17.54 -18.36
N GLY A 313 36.30 -18.72 -17.75
CA GLY A 313 35.11 -19.35 -17.16
C GLY A 313 34.52 -18.53 -16.01
N THR A 314 35.38 -17.96 -15.15
CA THR A 314 35.00 -17.10 -14.03
C THR A 314 34.33 -15.80 -14.51
N ILE A 315 34.87 -15.18 -15.56
CA ILE A 315 34.29 -13.97 -16.17
C ILE A 315 32.95 -14.28 -16.86
N LEU A 316 32.86 -15.38 -17.62
CA LEU A 316 31.63 -15.74 -18.33
C LEU A 316 30.49 -16.11 -17.35
N ILE A 317 30.75 -16.92 -16.32
CA ILE A 317 29.71 -17.26 -15.33
C ILE A 317 29.25 -16.00 -14.57
N SER A 318 30.17 -15.13 -14.16
CA SER A 318 29.84 -13.92 -13.40
C SER A 318 29.09 -12.88 -14.23
N SER A 319 29.45 -12.68 -15.49
CA SER A 319 28.79 -11.71 -16.38
C SER A 319 27.40 -12.18 -16.84
N LEU A 320 27.26 -13.45 -17.24
CA LEU A 320 25.97 -14.03 -17.64
C LEU A 320 25.00 -14.13 -16.48
N ALA A 321 25.45 -14.65 -15.33
CA ALA A 321 24.61 -14.73 -14.13
C ALA A 321 24.31 -13.35 -13.53
N GLY A 322 25.26 -12.40 -13.61
CA GLY A 322 25.07 -11.01 -13.19
C GLY A 322 23.96 -10.30 -13.96
N TYR A 323 23.87 -10.51 -15.28
CA TYR A 323 22.73 -10.03 -16.06
C TYR A 323 21.44 -10.75 -15.68
N LEU A 324 21.45 -12.10 -15.66
CA LEU A 324 20.27 -12.91 -15.41
C LEU A 324 19.61 -12.63 -14.04
N LEU A 325 20.41 -12.57 -12.96
CA LEU A 325 19.96 -12.23 -11.61
C LEU A 325 19.55 -10.76 -11.43
N SER A 326 19.76 -9.91 -12.44
CA SER A 326 19.27 -8.53 -12.49
C SER A 326 17.95 -8.38 -13.27
N THR A 327 17.40 -9.46 -13.85
CA THR A 327 16.06 -9.49 -14.48
C THR A 327 14.95 -9.80 -13.47
N ASP A 328 13.66 -9.62 -13.83
CA ASP A 328 12.53 -9.86 -12.90
C ASP A 328 12.17 -11.35 -12.79
N LEU A 329 13.12 -12.15 -12.32
CA LEU A 329 12.92 -13.59 -12.10
C LEU A 329 11.84 -13.86 -11.02
N GLY A 330 11.60 -12.94 -10.09
CA GLY A 330 10.48 -13.05 -9.15
C GLY A 330 9.11 -12.83 -9.81
N GLY A 331 9.02 -11.90 -10.76
CA GLY A 331 7.88 -11.74 -11.65
C GLY A 331 7.64 -12.97 -12.53
N LEU A 332 8.70 -13.62 -13.02
CA LEU A 332 8.61 -14.89 -13.77
C LEU A 332 8.13 -16.04 -12.86
N GLY A 333 8.75 -16.20 -11.70
CA GLY A 333 8.45 -17.27 -10.75
C GLY A 333 7.01 -17.20 -10.23
N SER A 334 6.50 -16.01 -9.91
CA SER A 334 5.10 -15.81 -9.52
C SER A 334 4.11 -16.11 -10.65
N GLN A 335 4.44 -15.80 -11.91
CA GLN A 335 3.62 -16.17 -13.07
C GLN A 335 3.60 -17.69 -13.30
N LEU A 336 4.74 -18.36 -13.19
CA LEU A 336 4.83 -19.83 -13.27
C LEU A 336 4.06 -20.50 -12.12
N TRP A 337 4.20 -20.01 -10.89
CA TRP A 337 3.46 -20.50 -9.73
C TRP A 337 1.94 -20.37 -9.89
N ALA A 338 1.47 -19.23 -10.42
CA ALA A 338 0.05 -19.01 -10.72
C ALA A 338 -0.48 -19.91 -11.84
N LEU A 339 0.36 -20.28 -12.83
CA LEU A 339 0.00 -21.26 -13.86
C LEU A 339 -0.10 -22.69 -13.28
N LEU A 340 0.87 -23.08 -12.45
CA LEU A 340 0.91 -24.41 -11.82
C LEU A 340 -0.24 -24.63 -10.82
N ASN A 341 -0.58 -23.63 -10.01
CA ASN A 341 -1.65 -23.72 -9.01
C ASN A 341 -3.06 -23.42 -9.54
N ARG A 342 -3.22 -23.20 -10.85
CA ARG A 342 -4.51 -22.88 -11.49
C ARG A 342 -5.59 -23.95 -11.29
N ASN A 343 -5.21 -25.17 -10.91
CA ASN A 343 -6.11 -26.30 -10.62
C ASN A 343 -6.44 -26.51 -9.13
N ARG A 344 -5.89 -25.70 -8.20
CA ARG A 344 -6.04 -25.93 -6.73
C ARG A 344 -6.85 -24.88 -5.96
N VAL A 345 -7.24 -23.76 -6.57
CA VAL A 345 -7.93 -22.66 -5.84
C VAL A 345 -9.24 -22.27 -6.53
N SER A 346 -10.34 -22.81 -6.02
CA SER A 346 -11.71 -22.35 -6.28
C SER A 346 -12.32 -21.55 -5.13
N ALA A 347 -11.62 -21.41 -3.99
CA ALA A 347 -12.19 -20.94 -2.72
C ALA A 347 -11.67 -19.59 -2.19
N VAL A 348 -10.71 -18.94 -2.88
CA VAL A 348 -10.20 -17.60 -2.50
C VAL A 348 -10.12 -16.72 -3.75
N ARG A 349 -11.24 -16.11 -4.14
CA ARG A 349 -11.34 -15.28 -5.34
C ARG A 349 -11.78 -13.83 -5.07
N ASP A 350 -11.87 -13.43 -3.81
CA ASP A 350 -12.31 -12.07 -3.44
C ASP A 350 -11.19 -11.02 -3.46
N TRP A 351 -9.93 -11.44 -3.67
CA TRP A 351 -8.77 -10.54 -3.79
C TRP A 351 -7.86 -10.77 -5.00
N ALA A 352 -8.36 -11.45 -6.04
CA ALA A 352 -7.66 -11.46 -7.32
C ALA A 352 -7.66 -10.03 -7.90
N PRO A 353 -6.53 -9.50 -8.42
CA PRO A 353 -6.52 -8.19 -9.05
C PRO A 353 -7.53 -8.16 -10.20
N VAL A 354 -8.44 -7.17 -10.14
CA VAL A 354 -9.61 -7.04 -11.02
C VAL A 354 -9.17 -7.17 -12.47
N ARG A 355 -9.60 -8.27 -13.12
CA ARG A 355 -9.02 -8.76 -14.38
C ARG A 355 -9.47 -7.99 -15.63
N ASN A 356 -10.15 -6.85 -15.44
CA ASN A 356 -10.94 -6.18 -16.47
C ASN A 356 -10.44 -4.77 -16.84
N GLY A 357 -9.50 -4.19 -16.10
CA GLY A 357 -8.57 -3.24 -16.72
C GLY A 357 -7.70 -4.05 -17.68
N SER A 358 -7.63 -3.69 -18.97
CA SER A 358 -6.89 -4.49 -19.95
C SER A 358 -5.46 -4.73 -19.44
N PRO A 359 -5.01 -5.99 -19.30
CA PRO A 359 -3.70 -6.26 -18.70
C PRO A 359 -2.67 -5.66 -19.64
N VAL A 360 -2.00 -4.59 -19.20
CA VAL A 360 -1.17 -3.72 -20.04
C VAL A 360 -0.18 -4.56 -20.84
N LYS A 361 -0.50 -4.83 -22.11
CA LYS A 361 0.32 -5.61 -23.06
C LYS A 361 1.47 -4.75 -23.60
N LYS A 362 2.06 -3.90 -22.76
CA LYS A 362 3.24 -3.11 -23.11
C LYS A 362 4.48 -3.88 -22.69
N PHE A 363 5.52 -3.72 -23.49
CA PHE A 363 6.80 -4.39 -23.33
C PHE A 363 7.32 -4.30 -21.88
N LEU A 364 7.84 -5.41 -21.36
CA LEU A 364 8.43 -5.57 -20.01
C LEU A 364 7.47 -5.44 -18.80
N TRP A 365 6.15 -5.23 -19.00
CA TRP A 365 5.20 -5.24 -17.88
C TRP A 365 4.88 -6.66 -17.35
N LYS A 366 5.04 -7.69 -18.20
CA LYS A 366 4.89 -9.12 -17.88
C LYS A 366 5.83 -9.94 -18.76
N TRP A 367 6.12 -11.17 -18.36
CA TRP A 367 6.93 -12.09 -19.15
C TRP A 367 6.10 -12.67 -20.29
N GLY A 368 6.25 -12.12 -21.50
CA GLY A 368 5.77 -12.69 -22.75
C GLY A 368 6.90 -13.26 -23.59
N VAL A 369 6.56 -13.75 -24.79
CA VAL A 369 7.54 -14.29 -25.74
C VAL A 369 8.55 -13.22 -26.17
N LEU A 370 8.10 -11.96 -26.34
CA LEU A 370 8.96 -10.85 -26.75
C LEU A 370 10.00 -10.50 -25.66
N GLU A 371 9.60 -10.51 -24.40
CA GLU A 371 10.48 -10.28 -23.25
C GLU A 371 11.52 -11.39 -23.09
N ILE A 372 11.11 -12.66 -23.29
CA ILE A 372 12.04 -13.81 -23.31
C ILE A 372 13.05 -13.64 -24.46
N VAL A 373 12.60 -13.27 -25.66
CA VAL A 373 13.49 -13.00 -26.81
C VAL A 373 14.44 -11.83 -26.52
N TYR A 374 13.95 -10.74 -25.93
CA TYR A 374 14.80 -9.61 -25.54
C TYR A 374 15.88 -10.01 -24.53
N HIS A 375 15.50 -10.71 -23.46
CA HIS A 375 16.46 -11.13 -22.44
C HIS A 375 17.45 -12.19 -22.94
N THR A 376 17.05 -13.10 -23.84
CA THR A 376 17.97 -14.06 -24.47
C THR A 376 18.94 -13.39 -25.44
N VAL A 377 18.48 -12.42 -26.25
CA VAL A 377 19.36 -11.60 -27.12
C VAL A 377 20.35 -10.80 -26.29
N MET A 378 19.89 -10.13 -25.22
CA MET A 378 20.77 -9.38 -24.32
C MET A 378 21.79 -10.29 -23.62
N LEU A 379 21.37 -11.47 -23.13
CA LEU A 379 22.27 -12.46 -22.53
C LEU A 379 23.35 -12.92 -23.53
N ALA A 380 22.97 -13.14 -24.80
CA ALA A 380 23.92 -13.45 -25.87
C ALA A 380 24.90 -12.29 -26.14
N VAL A 381 24.42 -11.04 -26.17
CA VAL A 381 25.29 -9.85 -26.31
C VAL A 381 26.29 -9.75 -25.16
N VAL A 382 25.86 -9.97 -23.92
CA VAL A 382 26.75 -9.98 -22.73
C VAL A 382 27.83 -11.06 -22.86
N GLY A 383 27.44 -12.29 -23.21
CA GLY A 383 28.38 -13.39 -23.41
C GLY A 383 29.37 -13.15 -24.55
N VAL A 384 28.89 -12.60 -25.68
CA VAL A 384 29.72 -12.27 -26.85
C VAL A 384 30.71 -11.14 -26.53
N VAL A 385 30.30 -10.06 -25.85
CA VAL A 385 31.21 -8.97 -25.47
C VAL A 385 32.26 -9.49 -24.49
N ALA A 386 31.87 -10.19 -23.43
CA ALA A 386 32.81 -10.75 -22.45
C ALA A 386 33.80 -11.75 -23.09
N GLY A 387 33.31 -12.64 -23.94
CA GLY A 387 34.12 -13.64 -24.64
C GLY A 387 35.07 -13.05 -25.70
N LEU A 388 34.59 -12.10 -26.52
CA LEU A 388 35.43 -11.44 -27.53
C LEU A 388 36.53 -10.59 -26.90
N VAL A 389 36.19 -9.76 -25.90
CA VAL A 389 37.18 -8.94 -25.18
C VAL A 389 38.23 -9.82 -24.50
N ASN A 390 37.82 -10.96 -23.90
CA ASN A 390 38.76 -11.90 -23.31
C ASN A 390 39.66 -12.58 -24.35
N SER A 391 39.08 -13.16 -25.42
CA SER A 391 39.82 -13.88 -26.47
C SER A 391 40.77 -12.99 -27.28
N LYS A 392 40.50 -11.70 -27.39
CA LYS A 392 41.32 -10.71 -28.10
C LYS A 392 42.21 -9.87 -27.17
N SER A 393 42.20 -10.11 -25.86
CA SER A 393 43.00 -9.37 -24.86
C SER A 393 44.47 -9.20 -25.27
N GLN A 394 45.13 -10.28 -25.73
CA GLN A 394 46.53 -10.27 -26.19
C GLN A 394 46.80 -9.36 -27.41
N THR A 395 45.77 -8.98 -28.17
CA THR A 395 45.87 -8.06 -29.33
C THR A 395 45.45 -6.63 -29.00
N ILE A 396 44.92 -6.38 -27.80
CA ILE A 396 44.46 -5.06 -27.35
C ILE A 396 45.62 -4.36 -26.62
N SER A 397 45.87 -3.09 -26.94
CA SER A 397 46.95 -2.32 -26.32
C SER A 397 46.78 -2.22 -24.79
N SER A 398 47.88 -2.34 -24.05
CA SER A 398 47.93 -2.23 -22.58
C SER A 398 47.44 -0.89 -22.04
N SER A 399 47.32 0.15 -22.88
CA SER A 399 46.72 1.44 -22.52
C SER A 399 45.19 1.52 -22.69
N SER A 400 44.56 0.53 -23.34
CA SER A 400 43.14 0.63 -23.75
C SER A 400 42.16 0.67 -22.57
N TRP A 401 42.47 0.02 -21.45
CA TRP A 401 41.65 0.07 -20.24
C TRP A 401 41.60 1.48 -19.63
N LYS A 402 42.67 2.28 -19.77
CA LYS A 402 42.70 3.68 -19.31
C LYS A 402 41.76 4.55 -20.12
N ILE A 403 41.74 4.35 -21.45
CA ILE A 403 40.83 5.07 -22.36
C ILE A 403 39.37 4.76 -21.99
N LEU A 404 39.02 3.48 -21.83
CA LEU A 404 37.68 3.07 -21.41
C LEU A 404 37.29 3.62 -20.03
N GLY A 405 38.22 3.69 -19.09
CA GLY A 405 38.00 4.30 -17.78
C GLY A 405 37.67 5.79 -17.85
N TYR A 406 38.38 6.57 -18.68
CA TYR A 406 38.01 7.97 -18.94
C TYR A 406 36.65 8.09 -19.66
N CYS A 407 36.31 7.17 -20.57
CA CYS A 407 34.98 7.12 -21.18
C CYS A 407 33.88 6.87 -20.13
N ILE A 408 34.12 5.98 -19.14
CA ILE A 408 33.17 5.75 -18.03
C ILE A 408 32.95 7.03 -17.21
N ILE A 409 34.02 7.78 -16.90
CA ILE A 409 33.91 9.08 -16.21
C ILE A 409 33.08 10.06 -17.04
N GLY A 410 33.34 10.17 -18.34
CA GLY A 410 32.57 11.03 -19.26
C GLY A 410 31.08 10.66 -19.30
N VAL A 411 30.76 9.38 -19.39
CA VAL A 411 29.37 8.86 -19.36
C VAL A 411 28.71 9.11 -18.00
N CYS A 412 29.44 8.97 -16.89
CA CYS A 412 28.95 9.24 -15.54
C CYS A 412 28.57 10.73 -15.36
N VAL A 413 29.41 11.66 -15.82
CA VAL A 413 29.12 13.10 -15.79
C VAL A 413 27.95 13.44 -16.72
N PHE A 414 27.92 12.87 -17.93
CA PHE A 414 26.84 13.09 -18.88
C PHE A 414 25.47 12.62 -18.36
N GLU A 415 25.38 11.41 -17.79
CA GLU A 415 24.14 10.91 -17.16
C GLU A 415 23.67 11.86 -16.06
N LYS A 416 24.59 12.28 -15.19
CA LYS A 416 24.26 13.17 -14.06
C LYS A 416 23.68 14.50 -14.53
N VAL A 417 24.27 15.12 -15.55
CA VAL A 417 23.74 16.36 -16.15
C VAL A 417 22.38 16.12 -16.81
N VAL A 418 22.23 15.08 -17.63
CA VAL A 418 20.97 14.80 -18.33
C VAL A 418 19.81 14.49 -17.37
N ARG A 419 20.08 13.83 -16.23
CA ARG A 419 19.08 13.60 -15.17
C ARG A 419 18.72 14.90 -14.44
N ASP A 420 19.70 15.68 -14.00
CA ASP A 420 19.45 16.89 -13.22
C ASP A 420 18.68 17.96 -14.04
N LEU A 421 18.88 18.01 -15.36
CA LEU A 421 18.13 18.87 -16.28
C LEU A 421 16.64 18.50 -16.42
N GLN A 422 16.19 17.34 -15.93
CA GLN A 422 14.78 16.92 -15.97
C GLN A 422 14.00 17.21 -14.69
N GLY A 423 14.66 17.42 -13.55
CA GLY A 423 14.01 17.66 -12.26
C GLY A 423 13.45 19.08 -12.12
N VAL A 424 12.55 19.30 -11.16
CA VAL A 424 12.03 20.64 -10.81
C VAL A 424 13.13 21.56 -10.24
N PHE A 425 14.06 21.00 -9.46
CA PHE A 425 15.18 21.73 -8.85
C PHE A 425 16.54 21.15 -9.26
N ILE A 426 17.52 22.03 -9.46
CA ILE A 426 18.93 21.73 -9.76
C ILE A 426 19.79 22.12 -8.53
N CYS A 427 21.03 21.59 -8.46
CA CYS A 427 22.03 21.91 -7.43
C CYS A 427 21.51 21.65 -6.01
N PHE A 428 21.38 20.37 -5.66
CA PHE A 428 20.96 19.91 -4.32
C PHE A 428 19.59 20.42 -3.86
N GLY A 429 18.68 20.71 -4.81
CA GLY A 429 17.32 21.14 -4.50
C GLY A 429 17.17 22.65 -4.22
N LEU A 430 18.19 23.46 -4.51
CA LEU A 430 18.22 24.89 -4.16
C LEU A 430 17.66 25.81 -5.25
N TRP A 431 17.93 25.55 -6.54
CA TRP A 431 17.53 26.44 -7.64
C TRP A 431 16.47 25.79 -8.53
N ARG A 432 15.35 26.48 -8.79
CA ARG A 432 14.33 25.97 -9.74
C ARG A 432 14.92 25.88 -11.15
N ASN A 433 14.68 24.74 -11.81
CA ASN A 433 15.14 24.45 -13.17
C ASN A 433 14.43 25.36 -14.20
N PRO A 434 15.14 26.16 -15.01
CA PRO A 434 14.52 26.99 -16.04
C PRO A 434 13.99 26.18 -17.24
N LEU A 435 14.38 24.93 -17.42
CA LEU A 435 13.81 24.06 -18.45
C LEU A 435 12.47 23.46 -18.04
N PHE A 436 12.16 23.43 -16.74
CA PHE A 436 10.88 22.95 -16.22
C PHE A 436 9.75 23.95 -16.56
N PRO A 437 8.54 23.47 -16.91
CA PRO A 437 7.43 24.35 -17.28
C PRO A 437 7.08 25.39 -16.19
N PRO A 438 6.70 26.62 -16.60
CA PRO A 438 6.41 27.70 -15.65
C PRO A 438 4.98 27.64 -15.08
N SER A 439 4.06 26.98 -15.75
CA SER A 439 2.65 26.84 -15.35
C SER A 439 2.17 25.40 -15.54
N LEU A 440 1.16 24.99 -14.77
CA LEU A 440 0.56 23.66 -14.84
C LEU A 440 -0.44 23.48 -16.00
N SER A 441 -0.74 24.54 -16.76
CA SER A 441 -1.74 24.50 -17.82
C SER A 441 -1.36 23.47 -18.91
N SER A 442 -2.36 22.68 -19.33
CA SER A 442 -2.13 21.44 -20.10
C SER A 442 -1.30 21.67 -21.37
N GLY A 443 -1.48 22.80 -22.06
CA GLY A 443 -0.73 23.15 -23.27
C GLY A 443 0.77 23.42 -23.04
N THR A 444 1.13 24.25 -22.04
CA THR A 444 2.52 24.63 -21.78
C THR A 444 3.32 23.45 -21.22
N LEU A 445 2.71 22.69 -20.30
CA LEU A 445 3.27 21.50 -19.67
C LEU A 445 3.51 20.38 -20.71
N LYS A 446 2.55 20.09 -21.61
CA LYS A 446 2.74 19.12 -22.71
C LYS A 446 3.86 19.55 -23.68
N GLY A 447 3.90 20.83 -24.07
CA GLY A 447 4.93 21.36 -24.96
C GLY A 447 6.35 21.22 -24.39
N ARG A 448 6.56 21.63 -23.13
CA ARG A 448 7.87 21.53 -22.46
C ARG A 448 8.26 20.08 -22.15
N LYS A 449 7.33 19.22 -21.72
CA LYS A 449 7.63 17.79 -21.50
C LYS A 449 8.03 17.06 -22.78
N LYS A 450 7.52 17.45 -23.96
CA LYS A 450 7.97 16.89 -25.24
C LYS A 450 9.46 17.17 -25.53
N MET A 451 9.99 18.32 -25.12
CA MET A 451 11.42 18.64 -25.22
C MET A 451 12.25 17.81 -24.23
N LEU A 452 11.81 17.70 -22.97
CA LEU A 452 12.49 16.90 -21.94
C LEU A 452 12.48 15.40 -22.26
N LEU A 453 11.46 14.92 -22.98
CA LEU A 453 11.37 13.52 -23.42
C LEU A 453 12.57 13.10 -24.30
N THR A 454 13.08 13.98 -25.16
CA THR A 454 14.28 13.69 -25.98
C THR A 454 15.51 13.41 -25.11
N LEU A 455 15.71 14.22 -24.06
CA LEU A 455 16.77 14.01 -23.06
C LEU A 455 16.54 12.71 -22.27
N GLY A 456 15.29 12.41 -21.93
CA GLY A 456 14.89 11.14 -21.31
C GLY A 456 15.24 9.92 -22.17
N ILE A 457 14.96 9.94 -23.48
CA ILE A 457 15.30 8.87 -24.42
C ILE A 457 16.81 8.67 -24.51
N ILE A 458 17.59 9.74 -24.57
CA ILE A 458 19.05 9.68 -24.56
C ILE A 458 19.55 9.03 -23.25
N ARG A 459 19.01 9.43 -22.08
CA ARG A 459 19.37 8.81 -20.80
C ARG A 459 19.02 7.32 -20.77
N ARG A 460 17.84 6.90 -21.25
CA ARG A 460 17.45 5.47 -21.32
C ARG A 460 18.46 4.63 -22.11
N ILE A 461 18.90 5.12 -23.28
CA ILE A 461 19.91 4.43 -24.10
C ILE A 461 21.25 4.31 -23.35
N VAL A 462 21.66 5.38 -22.67
CA VAL A 462 22.90 5.41 -21.88
C VAL A 462 22.84 4.46 -20.68
N VAL A 463 21.74 4.46 -19.91
CA VAL A 463 21.61 3.70 -18.66
C VAL A 463 21.31 2.22 -18.91
N ASN A 464 20.49 1.89 -19.91
CA ASN A 464 20.03 0.51 -20.12
C ASN A 464 20.96 -0.31 -21.04
N TRP A 465 21.75 0.35 -21.90
CA TRP A 465 22.60 -0.33 -22.89
C TRP A 465 24.05 0.16 -22.93
N ALA A 466 24.30 1.44 -23.22
CA ALA A 466 25.66 1.89 -23.52
C ALA A 466 26.59 1.86 -22.29
N GLY A 467 26.11 2.34 -21.14
CA GLY A 467 26.84 2.34 -19.87
C GLY A 467 27.18 0.93 -19.36
N PRO A 468 26.21 0.01 -19.20
CA PRO A 468 26.46 -1.36 -18.78
C PRO A 468 27.45 -2.10 -19.68
N LEU A 469 27.33 -1.98 -21.00
CA LEU A 469 28.23 -2.63 -21.95
C LEU A 469 29.65 -2.03 -21.96
N LEU A 470 29.76 -0.71 -21.79
CA LEU A 470 31.06 -0.04 -21.64
C LEU A 470 31.77 -0.49 -20.36
N MET A 471 31.05 -0.56 -19.24
CA MET A 471 31.58 -1.06 -17.97
C MET A 471 31.93 -2.54 -18.06
N LEU A 472 31.12 -3.37 -18.73
CA LEU A 472 31.41 -4.78 -18.97
C LEU A 472 32.75 -4.98 -19.70
N ALA A 473 32.98 -4.24 -20.80
CA ALA A 473 34.22 -4.30 -21.57
C ALA A 473 35.44 -3.83 -20.76
N TYR A 474 35.30 -2.75 -19.99
CA TYR A 474 36.33 -2.24 -19.09
C TYR A 474 36.74 -3.28 -18.03
N LEU A 475 35.75 -3.87 -17.34
CA LEU A 475 35.99 -4.86 -16.29
C LEU A 475 36.69 -6.11 -16.83
N CYS A 476 36.28 -6.60 -18.01
CA CYS A 476 36.94 -7.72 -18.65
C CYS A 476 38.42 -7.43 -18.94
N LEU A 477 38.77 -6.22 -19.42
CA LEU A 477 40.17 -5.88 -19.66
C LEU A 477 40.98 -5.71 -18.36
N VAL A 478 40.44 -5.09 -17.32
CA VAL A 478 41.22 -4.87 -16.08
C VAL A 478 41.41 -6.16 -15.27
N ILE A 479 40.42 -7.05 -15.23
CA ILE A 479 40.57 -8.36 -14.56
C ILE A 479 41.62 -9.23 -15.28
N ILE A 480 41.75 -9.09 -16.60
CA ILE A 480 42.75 -9.82 -17.40
C ILE A 480 44.15 -9.19 -17.29
N ALA A 481 44.25 -7.85 -17.27
CA ALA A 481 45.53 -7.14 -17.30
C ALA A 481 46.48 -7.43 -16.12
N ASN A 482 45.95 -8.02 -15.03
CA ASN A 482 46.71 -8.40 -13.85
C ASN A 482 47.26 -9.86 -13.89
N GLY A 483 46.99 -10.62 -14.97
CA GLY A 483 47.47 -12.00 -15.13
C GLY A 483 48.38 -12.17 -16.34
N GLU A 484 49.64 -12.53 -16.12
CA GLU A 484 50.64 -12.65 -17.19
C GLU A 484 50.40 -13.85 -18.14
N ASP A 485 49.62 -14.87 -17.72
CA ASP A 485 49.26 -16.04 -18.53
C ASP A 485 47.74 -16.27 -18.62
N THR A 486 47.19 -16.16 -19.84
CA THR A 486 45.80 -15.73 -20.06
C THR A 486 44.79 -16.83 -20.46
N LYS A 487 45.15 -18.12 -20.46
CA LYS A 487 44.26 -19.21 -20.97
C LYS A 487 44.00 -20.39 -20.03
N SER A 488 44.87 -20.67 -19.08
CA SER A 488 44.83 -21.91 -18.24
C SER A 488 44.93 -21.65 -16.73
N VAL A 489 45.00 -20.38 -16.32
CA VAL A 489 45.25 -19.98 -14.92
C VAL A 489 43.97 -19.44 -14.27
N SER A 490 43.80 -19.73 -12.97
CA SER A 490 42.69 -19.19 -12.18
C SER A 490 42.90 -17.69 -11.90
N ALA A 491 41.80 -16.93 -11.83
CA ALA A 491 41.86 -15.48 -11.59
C ALA A 491 42.48 -15.09 -10.23
N THR A 492 42.70 -16.06 -9.35
CA THR A 492 43.17 -15.90 -7.96
C THR A 492 44.59 -16.40 -7.71
N ARG A 493 45.30 -16.96 -8.71
CA ARG A 493 46.58 -17.69 -8.48
C ARG A 493 47.70 -16.86 -7.82
N HIS A 494 47.68 -15.54 -7.97
CA HIS A 494 48.69 -14.63 -7.42
C HIS A 494 48.29 -14.00 -6.07
N LEU A 495 47.18 -14.44 -5.48
CA LEU A 495 46.59 -13.88 -4.26
C LEU A 495 46.57 -14.92 -3.14
N ASP A 496 46.80 -14.48 -1.90
CA ASP A 496 46.60 -15.32 -0.71
C ASP A 496 45.18 -15.90 -0.64
N HIS A 497 44.98 -16.99 0.10
CA HIS A 497 43.67 -17.60 0.27
C HIS A 497 42.61 -16.61 0.80
N ALA A 498 42.98 -15.74 1.75
CA ALA A 498 42.08 -14.74 2.32
C ALA A 498 41.70 -13.64 1.30
N THR A 499 42.66 -13.11 0.54
CA THR A 499 42.40 -12.08 -0.47
C THR A 499 41.67 -12.64 -1.69
N SER A 500 41.91 -13.90 -2.05
CA SER A 500 41.18 -14.64 -3.09
C SER A 500 39.68 -14.75 -2.81
N VAL A 501 39.28 -15.02 -1.55
CA VAL A 501 37.86 -15.07 -1.13
C VAL A 501 37.17 -13.73 -1.39
N TRP A 502 37.78 -12.62 -0.94
CA TRP A 502 37.24 -11.27 -1.14
C TRP A 502 37.28 -10.81 -2.61
N TYR A 503 38.28 -11.23 -3.37
CA TYR A 503 38.40 -10.93 -4.79
C TYR A 503 37.23 -11.52 -5.59
N ILE A 504 36.87 -12.79 -5.36
CA ILE A 504 35.73 -13.42 -6.05
C ILE A 504 34.38 -12.78 -5.64
N PHE A 505 34.21 -12.37 -4.37
CA PHE A 505 33.04 -11.56 -3.98
C PHE A 505 32.98 -10.25 -4.78
N GLY A 506 34.10 -9.53 -4.88
CA GLY A 506 34.22 -8.33 -5.71
C GLY A 506 33.86 -8.59 -7.19
N VAL A 507 34.34 -9.69 -7.78
CA VAL A 507 34.08 -10.03 -9.18
C VAL A 507 32.59 -10.30 -9.42
N VAL A 508 31.98 -11.18 -8.64
CA VAL A 508 30.55 -11.53 -8.75
C VAL A 508 29.68 -10.29 -8.51
N ARG A 509 30.02 -9.50 -7.48
CA ARG A 509 29.33 -8.23 -7.18
C ARG A 509 29.35 -7.29 -8.38
N VAL A 510 30.54 -6.96 -8.88
CA VAL A 510 30.68 -5.86 -9.85
C VAL A 510 30.06 -6.21 -11.19
N TYR A 511 30.14 -7.47 -11.65
CA TYR A 511 29.44 -7.91 -12.86
C TYR A 511 27.91 -7.89 -12.75
N ARG A 512 27.34 -7.98 -11.54
CA ARG A 512 25.89 -7.82 -11.30
C ARG A 512 25.49 -6.35 -11.11
N ALA A 513 26.22 -5.59 -10.30
CA ALA A 513 25.92 -4.21 -9.93
C ALA A 513 25.82 -3.28 -11.16
N ILE A 514 26.66 -3.55 -12.16
CA ILE A 514 26.66 -2.93 -13.50
C ILE A 514 25.29 -2.93 -14.21
N TRP A 515 24.44 -3.93 -13.91
CA TRP A 515 23.07 -4.05 -14.41
C TRP A 515 22.04 -3.64 -13.35
N GLN A 516 22.17 -4.13 -12.13
CA GLN A 516 21.21 -3.88 -11.03
C GLN A 516 21.13 -2.38 -10.69
N HIS A 517 22.26 -1.67 -10.69
CA HIS A 517 22.40 -0.30 -10.22
C HIS A 517 23.36 0.53 -11.12
N THR A 518 23.19 0.46 -12.44
CA THR A 518 24.08 1.07 -13.46
C THR A 518 24.64 2.45 -13.10
N VAL A 519 23.79 3.41 -12.71
CA VAL A 519 24.21 4.79 -12.46
C VAL A 519 25.09 4.92 -11.22
N HIS A 520 24.82 4.10 -10.21
CA HIS A 520 25.66 3.97 -9.02
C HIS A 520 27.00 3.30 -9.36
N SER A 521 27.00 2.28 -10.23
CA SER A 521 28.24 1.62 -10.66
C SER A 521 29.09 2.42 -11.64
N LEU A 522 28.50 3.31 -12.45
CA LEU A 522 29.25 4.31 -13.23
C LEU A 522 30.10 5.19 -12.30
N LEU A 523 29.55 5.62 -11.16
CA LEU A 523 30.27 6.39 -10.15
C LEU A 523 31.30 5.55 -9.38
N GLU A 524 30.95 4.31 -8.98
CA GLU A 524 31.88 3.38 -8.30
C GLU A 524 33.13 3.11 -9.14
N LEU A 525 32.95 2.78 -10.42
CA LEU A 525 34.05 2.48 -11.33
C LEU A 525 34.81 3.73 -11.73
N SER A 526 34.16 4.90 -11.85
CA SER A 526 34.85 6.19 -12.05
C SER A 526 35.82 6.51 -10.91
N ILE A 527 35.39 6.37 -9.65
CA ILE A 527 36.22 6.60 -8.47
C ILE A 527 37.33 5.54 -8.38
N SER A 528 36.98 4.27 -8.57
CA SER A 528 37.95 3.16 -8.54
C SER A 528 39.03 3.31 -9.61
N HIS A 529 38.64 3.77 -10.81
CA HIS A 529 39.58 4.06 -11.90
C HIS A 529 40.51 5.22 -11.57
N LEU A 530 39.98 6.32 -11.01
CA LEU A 530 40.78 7.48 -10.63
C LEU A 530 41.83 7.10 -9.57
N VAL A 531 41.45 6.33 -8.56
CA VAL A 531 42.39 5.80 -7.55
C VAL A 531 43.45 4.92 -8.21
N LEU A 532 43.07 3.99 -9.10
CA LEU A 532 44.02 3.11 -9.78
C LEU A 532 45.02 3.84 -10.70
N VAL A 533 44.62 4.96 -11.31
CA VAL A 533 45.50 5.76 -12.20
C VAL A 533 46.36 6.76 -11.44
N THR A 534 45.93 7.23 -10.26
CA THR A 534 46.65 8.22 -9.45
C THR A 534 47.65 7.63 -8.46
N MET A 535 47.47 6.37 -8.03
CA MET A 535 48.41 5.69 -7.15
C MET A 535 49.64 5.20 -7.93
N THR A 536 50.83 5.71 -7.59
CA THR A 536 52.09 5.50 -8.33
C THR A 536 53.03 4.46 -7.72
N THR A 537 52.66 3.81 -6.62
CA THR A 537 53.49 2.85 -5.89
C THR A 537 52.78 1.51 -5.64
N ASN A 538 53.56 0.45 -5.47
CA ASN A 538 53.10 -0.92 -5.14
C ASN A 538 52.49 -0.98 -3.73
N THR A 539 51.31 -0.39 -3.58
CA THR A 539 50.51 -0.38 -2.35
C THR A 539 49.59 -1.60 -2.30
N THR A 540 49.12 -1.94 -1.10
CA THR A 540 48.08 -2.98 -0.90
C THR A 540 46.81 -2.71 -1.71
N VAL A 541 46.47 -1.43 -1.94
CA VAL A 541 45.34 -1.01 -2.79
C VAL A 541 45.52 -1.47 -4.25
N LEU A 542 46.75 -1.48 -4.76
CA LEU A 542 47.05 -1.98 -6.10
C LEU A 542 46.93 -3.50 -6.18
N GLN A 543 47.32 -4.22 -5.11
CA GLN A 543 47.16 -5.67 -4.99
C GLN A 543 45.69 -6.11 -4.88
N TRP A 544 44.84 -5.31 -4.24
CA TRP A 544 43.40 -5.59 -4.11
C TRP A 544 42.63 -5.49 -5.43
N GLY A 545 43.13 -4.68 -6.37
CA GLY A 545 42.54 -4.50 -7.70
C GLY A 545 41.14 -3.86 -7.70
N ILE A 546 40.56 -3.67 -8.89
CA ILE A 546 39.23 -3.05 -9.05
C ILE A 546 38.10 -3.81 -8.33
N PRO A 547 38.01 -5.16 -8.36
CA PRO A 547 36.86 -5.86 -7.77
C PRO A 547 36.66 -5.57 -6.28
N ILE A 548 37.74 -5.58 -5.49
CA ILE A 548 37.71 -5.27 -4.05
C ILE A 548 37.56 -3.75 -3.85
N LEU A 549 38.28 -2.93 -4.62
CA LEU A 549 38.19 -1.47 -4.51
C LEU A 549 36.78 -0.94 -4.78
N ALA A 550 36.10 -1.43 -5.81
CA ALA A 550 34.71 -1.06 -6.12
C ALA A 550 33.73 -1.52 -5.03
N MET A 551 33.97 -2.69 -4.42
CA MET A 551 33.20 -3.17 -3.26
C MET A 551 33.37 -2.24 -2.03
N LEU A 552 34.57 -1.73 -1.78
CA LEU A 552 34.83 -0.75 -0.72
C LEU A 552 34.24 0.63 -1.05
N VAL A 553 34.48 1.15 -2.26
CA VAL A 553 33.95 2.45 -2.73
C VAL A 553 32.42 2.49 -2.66
N SER A 554 31.75 1.41 -3.07
CA SER A 554 30.28 1.30 -3.01
C SER A 554 29.74 1.29 -1.59
N LEU A 555 30.43 0.62 -0.64
CA LEU A 555 30.10 0.68 0.79
C LEU A 555 30.30 2.10 1.34
N CYS A 556 31.47 2.69 1.12
CA CYS A 556 31.76 4.07 1.55
C CYS A 556 30.74 5.07 1.01
N ARG A 557 30.35 4.96 -0.27
CA ARG A 557 29.33 5.83 -0.89
C ARG A 557 27.95 5.64 -0.26
N ASP A 558 27.49 4.40 -0.08
CA ASP A 558 26.21 4.12 0.57
C ASP A 558 26.18 4.67 2.01
N ARG A 559 27.25 4.44 2.78
CA ARG A 559 27.37 4.95 4.15
C ARG A 559 27.46 6.47 4.21
N LEU A 560 28.08 7.12 3.22
CA LEU A 560 28.12 8.58 3.09
C LEU A 560 26.76 9.20 2.75
N TYR A 561 25.95 8.57 1.88
CA TYR A 561 24.58 9.01 1.65
C TYR A 561 23.71 8.82 2.89
N ASN A 562 23.77 7.64 3.52
CA ASN A 562 23.09 7.35 4.79
C ASN A 562 23.45 8.36 5.89
N PHE A 563 24.71 8.80 5.96
CA PHE A 563 25.17 9.84 6.89
C PHE A 563 24.63 11.22 6.54
N SER A 564 24.62 11.58 5.25
CA SER A 564 24.12 12.86 4.77
C SER A 564 22.62 13.03 5.03
N ASP A 565 21.82 11.99 4.75
CA ASP A 565 20.37 12.00 4.96
C ASP A 565 20.01 12.06 6.46
N LYS A 566 20.77 11.35 7.31
CA LYS A 566 20.65 11.39 8.78
C LYS A 566 21.05 12.74 9.37
N LEU A 567 22.14 13.33 8.89
CA LEU A 567 22.58 14.67 9.31
C LEU A 567 21.55 15.72 8.90
N TYR A 568 21.02 15.66 7.67
CA TYR A 568 19.94 16.53 7.21
C TYR A 568 18.69 16.39 8.09
N PHE A 569 18.29 15.17 8.43
CA PHE A 569 17.14 14.91 9.31
C PHE A 569 17.34 15.51 10.72
N TYR A 570 18.52 15.33 11.31
CA TYR A 570 18.86 15.95 12.60
C TYR A 570 18.87 17.48 12.55
N LEU A 571 19.46 18.08 11.50
CA LEU A 571 19.46 19.54 11.31
C LEU A 571 18.03 20.08 11.11
N THR A 572 17.19 19.35 10.39
CA THR A 572 15.77 19.67 10.20
C THR A 572 15.03 19.70 11.54
N LEU A 573 15.19 18.67 12.39
CA LEU A 573 14.63 18.62 13.76
C LEU A 573 15.14 19.77 14.66
N LEU A 574 16.43 20.08 14.59
CA LEU A 574 17.04 21.14 15.39
C LEU A 574 16.46 22.50 15.00
N ILE A 575 16.34 22.78 13.71
CA ILE A 575 15.82 24.06 13.19
C ILE A 575 14.30 24.15 13.38
N SER A 576 13.53 23.10 13.08
CA SER A 576 12.07 23.08 13.25
C SER A 576 11.65 23.32 14.69
N SER A 577 12.40 22.80 15.66
CA SER A 577 12.12 22.99 17.09
C SER A 577 12.09 24.47 17.53
N TRP A 578 12.76 25.36 16.78
CA TRP A 578 12.77 26.80 17.00
C TRP A 578 11.78 27.56 16.11
N THR A 579 11.66 27.18 14.83
CA THR A 579 10.82 27.90 13.86
C THR A 579 9.33 27.60 14.02
N ASP A 580 8.95 26.36 14.33
CA ASP A 580 7.55 25.98 14.46
C ASP A 580 6.98 26.39 15.82
N LYS A 581 6.09 27.40 15.79
CA LYS A 581 5.42 27.95 16.99
C LYS A 581 4.71 26.89 17.85
N LYS A 582 4.23 25.79 17.25
CA LYS A 582 3.57 24.67 17.96
C LYS A 582 4.57 23.72 18.65
N GLN A 583 5.81 23.63 18.17
CA GLN A 583 6.86 22.78 18.75
C GLN A 583 7.72 23.51 19.79
N ARG A 584 7.75 24.85 19.75
CA ARG A 584 8.55 25.70 20.65
C ARG A 584 8.01 25.68 22.09
N ARG A 585 8.75 25.04 23.00
CA ARG A 585 8.49 24.96 24.45
C ARG A 585 9.37 25.95 25.22
N SER A 586 9.07 26.15 26.51
CA SER A 586 9.95 26.87 27.44
C SER A 586 11.35 26.23 27.55
N SER A 587 11.42 24.91 27.45
CA SER A 587 12.66 24.12 27.46
C SER A 587 13.38 24.02 26.11
N THR A 588 12.86 24.58 25.01
CA THR A 588 13.51 24.48 23.69
C THR A 588 14.92 25.08 23.70
N VAL A 589 15.12 26.25 24.32
CA VAL A 589 16.44 26.89 24.41
C VAL A 589 17.48 26.02 25.13
N PRO A 590 17.24 25.54 26.37
CA PRO A 590 18.21 24.66 27.03
C PRO A 590 18.40 23.32 26.30
N ILE A 591 17.37 22.75 25.64
CA ILE A 591 17.55 21.55 24.82
C ILE A 591 18.51 21.83 23.66
N ILE A 592 18.33 22.92 22.91
CA ILE A 592 19.24 23.28 21.80
C ILE A 592 20.66 23.52 22.32
N ILE A 593 20.84 24.21 23.46
CA ILE A 593 22.16 24.41 24.07
C ILE A 593 22.82 23.07 24.42
N VAL A 594 22.09 22.14 25.03
CA VAL A 594 22.60 20.79 25.34
C VAL A 594 22.94 20.02 24.06
N SER A 595 22.09 20.05 23.03
CA SER A 595 22.35 19.39 21.74
C SER A 595 23.53 19.99 20.97
N VAL A 596 23.86 21.28 21.17
CA VAL A 596 25.07 21.92 20.62
C VAL A 596 26.32 21.53 21.43
N ILE A 597 26.25 21.52 22.76
CA ILE A 597 27.38 21.07 23.62
C ILE A 597 27.71 19.59 23.36
N LEU A 598 26.68 18.75 23.24
CA LEU A 598 26.80 17.33 22.93
C LEU A 598 26.93 17.03 21.43
N PHE A 599 27.08 18.04 20.56
CA PHE A 599 27.14 17.83 19.12
C PHE A 599 28.21 16.81 18.67
N PRO A 600 29.44 16.73 19.27
CA PRO A 600 30.39 15.67 18.95
C PRO A 600 29.88 14.25 19.27
N LEU A 601 29.12 14.09 20.37
CA LEU A 601 28.50 12.83 20.74
C LEU A 601 27.34 12.48 19.79
N VAL A 602 26.51 13.46 19.43
CA VAL A 602 25.45 13.29 18.43
C VAL A 602 26.03 12.92 17.06
N LEU A 603 27.13 13.55 16.65
CA LEU A 603 27.83 13.21 15.40
C LEU A 603 28.39 11.78 15.45
N GLY A 604 28.90 11.34 16.61
CA GLY A 604 29.28 9.95 16.85
C GLY A 604 28.10 8.98 16.74
N ILE A 605 26.94 9.31 17.32
CA ILE A 605 25.69 8.55 17.17
C ILE A 605 25.26 8.45 15.70
N ILE A 606 25.29 9.57 14.96
CA ILE A 606 24.98 9.61 13.53
C ILE A 606 25.97 8.75 12.74
N ALA A 607 27.27 8.81 13.05
CA ALA A 607 28.30 8.00 12.39
C ALA A 607 28.08 6.48 12.62
N VAL A 608 27.81 6.06 13.85
CA VAL A 608 27.52 4.66 14.19
C VAL A 608 26.22 4.19 13.51
N ALA A 609 25.14 4.98 13.61
CA ALA A 609 23.87 4.70 12.94
C ALA A 609 24.04 4.59 11.42
N SER A 610 24.89 5.43 10.83
CA SER A 610 25.21 5.38 9.39
C SER A 610 25.97 4.11 9.04
N ALA A 611 27.07 3.80 9.76
CA ALA A 611 27.89 2.61 9.52
C ALA A 611 27.07 1.30 9.56
N LEU A 612 26.12 1.22 10.50
CA LEU A 612 25.22 0.08 10.67
C LEU A 612 23.89 0.22 9.88
N ALA A 613 23.70 1.26 9.06
CA ALA A 613 22.46 1.53 8.30
C ALA A 613 21.16 1.58 9.14
N ILE A 614 21.29 1.85 10.44
CA ILE A 614 20.22 1.93 11.44
C ILE A 614 19.51 3.29 11.33
N PRO A 615 18.16 3.36 11.41
CA PRO A 615 17.47 4.64 11.44
C PRO A 615 17.59 5.36 12.80
N LEU A 616 17.64 6.69 12.73
CA LEU A 616 17.68 7.57 13.90
C LEU A 616 16.32 7.63 14.61
N LEU A 617 16.34 7.58 15.94
CA LEU A 617 15.18 7.58 16.82
C LEU A 617 15.04 8.95 17.51
N PRO A 618 14.15 9.85 17.03
CA PRO A 618 13.96 11.18 17.62
C PRO A 618 13.03 11.11 18.83
N LEU A 619 13.56 11.32 20.04
CA LEU A 619 12.77 11.26 21.27
C LEU A 619 11.73 12.40 21.31
N PHE A 620 10.45 12.05 21.36
CA PHE A 620 9.32 12.99 21.37
C PHE A 620 9.33 14.03 20.22
N THR A 621 9.91 13.69 19.06
CA THR A 621 10.14 14.63 17.93
C THR A 621 10.97 15.88 18.30
N LEU A 622 11.80 15.79 19.36
CA LEU A 622 12.76 16.82 19.76
C LEU A 622 14.14 16.53 19.12
N PRO A 623 15.07 17.52 19.09
CA PRO A 623 16.46 17.31 18.64
C PRO A 623 17.33 16.56 19.67
N MET A 624 16.77 15.49 20.26
CA MET A 624 17.44 14.50 21.09
C MET A 624 17.27 13.15 20.38
N VAL A 625 18.38 12.56 19.94
CA VAL A 625 18.37 11.42 19.02
C VAL A 625 19.17 10.27 19.60
N LEU A 626 18.56 9.08 19.59
CA LEU A 626 19.25 7.81 19.78
C LEU A 626 19.33 7.07 18.44
N PHE A 627 20.12 6.01 18.36
CA PHE A 627 20.03 5.05 17.26
C PHE A 627 19.08 3.92 17.68
N SER A 628 18.27 3.44 16.73
CA SER A 628 17.38 2.28 16.95
C SER A 628 18.13 0.96 16.72
N PHE A 629 17.41 -0.12 16.40
CA PHE A 629 17.98 -1.44 16.12
C PHE A 629 18.13 -1.71 14.60
N PRO A 630 19.12 -2.52 14.16
CA PRO A 630 19.21 -2.97 12.77
C PRO A 630 17.97 -3.75 12.32
N ARG A 631 17.36 -3.34 11.20
CA ARG A 631 16.18 -4.00 10.60
C ARG A 631 16.18 -3.88 9.07
N PRO A 632 15.49 -4.80 8.34
CA PRO A 632 15.38 -4.75 6.88
C PRO A 632 14.80 -3.43 6.36
N LEU A 633 15.23 -2.98 5.17
CA LEU A 633 14.86 -1.66 4.63
C LEU A 633 13.35 -1.50 4.42
N ARG A 634 12.64 -2.58 4.05
CA ARG A 634 11.17 -2.62 3.92
C ARG A 634 10.43 -2.22 5.22
N SER A 635 11.11 -2.21 6.36
CA SER A 635 10.65 -1.83 7.71
C SER A 635 9.53 -2.70 8.33
N TRP A 636 8.69 -3.34 7.52
CA TRP A 636 7.53 -4.14 7.96
C TRP A 636 7.78 -5.65 7.84
N PRO A 637 7.12 -6.48 8.66
CA PRO A 637 7.29 -7.94 8.66
C PRO A 637 6.19 -8.73 7.92
N GLU A 638 5.00 -8.16 7.75
CA GLU A 638 3.91 -8.79 6.98
C GLU A 638 4.17 -8.65 5.46
N GLU A 639 3.46 -9.43 4.65
CA GLU A 639 3.58 -9.31 3.18
C GLU A 639 3.03 -7.96 2.71
N VAL A 640 3.75 -7.34 1.77
CA VAL A 640 3.41 -6.03 1.20
C VAL A 640 2.01 -6.09 0.58
N GLY A 641 1.09 -5.26 1.08
CA GLY A 641 -0.29 -5.25 0.60
C GLY A 641 -1.22 -6.29 1.24
N ALA A 642 -0.80 -6.97 2.31
CA ALA A 642 -1.67 -7.83 3.12
C ALA A 642 -2.50 -7.04 4.16
N SER A 643 -2.08 -5.82 4.49
CA SER A 643 -2.53 -5.05 5.65
C SER A 643 -3.03 -3.64 5.25
N ALA A 644 -4.34 -3.53 4.98
CA ALA A 644 -5.01 -2.26 4.68
C ALA A 644 -6.42 -2.23 5.27
N ASN A 645 -6.86 -1.06 5.72
CA ASN A 645 -8.21 -0.84 6.25
C ASN A 645 -9.18 -0.59 5.08
N ASN A 646 -9.87 -1.63 4.66
CA ASN A 646 -10.79 -1.55 3.53
C ASN A 646 -12.00 -0.65 3.83
N CYS A 647 -12.17 0.42 3.05
CA CYS A 647 -13.33 1.29 3.09
C CYS A 647 -13.86 1.53 1.65
N PRO A 648 -14.96 2.29 1.46
CA PRO A 648 -15.47 2.62 0.12
C PRO A 648 -14.42 3.31 -0.78
N ASP A 649 -13.57 4.17 -0.22
CA ASP A 649 -12.56 4.91 -0.98
C ASP A 649 -11.39 4.06 -1.47
N THR A 650 -11.17 2.88 -0.89
CA THR A 650 -10.18 1.89 -1.38
C THR A 650 -10.38 1.59 -2.87
N ASN A 651 -11.61 1.69 -3.39
CA ASN A 651 -11.93 1.44 -4.80
C ASN A 651 -11.38 2.52 -5.75
N PHE A 652 -11.32 3.79 -5.33
CA PHE A 652 -10.66 4.83 -6.12
C PHE A 652 -9.16 4.59 -6.22
N TYR A 653 -8.52 4.19 -5.11
CA TYR A 653 -7.10 3.84 -5.11
C TYR A 653 -6.79 2.58 -5.95
N LYS A 654 -7.70 1.60 -5.98
CA LYS A 654 -7.63 0.43 -6.88
C LYS A 654 -7.68 0.84 -8.37
N GLN A 655 -8.50 1.82 -8.75
CA GLN A 655 -8.54 2.37 -10.13
C GLN A 655 -7.30 3.21 -10.44
N LEU A 656 -6.83 4.02 -9.49
CA LEU A 656 -5.70 4.93 -9.65
C LEU A 656 -4.34 4.22 -9.77
N ALA A 657 -4.11 3.15 -8.99
CA ALA A 657 -2.82 2.46 -8.93
C ALA A 657 -2.25 2.03 -10.31
N PRO A 658 -3.00 1.39 -11.23
CA PRO A 658 -2.48 1.04 -12.56
C PRO A 658 -2.21 2.25 -13.45
N GLU A 659 -2.98 3.34 -13.34
CA GLU A 659 -2.73 4.60 -14.07
C GLU A 659 -1.46 5.28 -13.57
N LEU A 660 -1.34 5.41 -12.24
CA LEU A 660 -0.20 6.00 -11.56
C LEU A 660 1.10 5.20 -11.80
N SER A 661 1.05 3.87 -11.77
CA SER A 661 2.22 3.03 -12.06
C SER A 661 2.79 3.28 -13.48
N ARG A 662 1.95 3.61 -14.46
CA ARG A 662 2.39 3.99 -15.82
C ARG A 662 3.03 5.37 -15.87
N ALA A 663 2.47 6.34 -15.17
CA ALA A 663 3.09 7.66 -15.02
C ALA A 663 4.49 7.55 -14.37
N LEU A 664 4.58 6.81 -13.25
CA LEU A 664 5.84 6.55 -12.54
C LEU A 664 6.88 5.82 -13.41
N SER A 665 6.49 4.80 -14.17
CA SER A 665 7.35 4.11 -15.15
C SER A 665 8.06 5.12 -16.07
N SER A 666 7.27 6.00 -16.69
CA SER A 666 7.81 7.02 -17.59
C SER A 666 8.71 8.04 -16.88
N GLY A 667 8.36 8.44 -15.65
CA GLY A 667 9.12 9.40 -14.85
C GLY A 667 10.48 8.86 -14.41
N PHE A 668 10.54 7.61 -13.94
CA PHE A 668 11.79 6.95 -13.57
C PHE A 668 12.69 6.63 -14.78
N ALA A 669 12.09 6.10 -15.85
CA ALA A 669 12.82 5.78 -17.08
C ALA A 669 13.43 7.03 -17.73
N ASN A 670 12.69 8.15 -17.75
CA ASN A 670 13.22 9.43 -18.21
C ASN A 670 14.29 9.95 -17.23
N GLY A 671 13.97 10.03 -15.94
CA GLY A 671 14.83 10.56 -14.87
C GLY A 671 14.26 11.75 -14.11
N SER A 672 13.04 12.21 -14.42
CA SER A 672 12.40 13.36 -13.74
C SER A 672 12.12 13.12 -12.26
N LEU A 673 11.81 11.87 -11.87
CA LEU A 673 11.63 11.44 -10.48
C LEU A 673 12.96 11.12 -9.75
N GLY A 674 14.09 11.42 -10.39
CA GLY A 674 15.42 11.01 -9.95
C GLY A 674 15.68 9.52 -10.15
N GLU A 675 16.71 9.02 -9.50
CA GLU A 675 17.09 7.61 -9.55
C GLU A 675 16.23 6.79 -8.57
N PRO A 676 15.50 5.75 -9.01
CA PRO A 676 14.78 4.88 -8.08
C PRO A 676 15.78 3.98 -7.33
N SER A 677 16.09 4.34 -6.09
CA SER A 677 16.77 3.45 -5.13
C SER A 677 15.74 2.84 -4.18
N PRO A 678 15.87 1.55 -3.80
CA PRO A 678 15.06 0.98 -2.74
C PRO A 678 15.12 1.81 -1.46
N GLY A 679 14.01 1.87 -0.73
CA GLY A 679 13.83 2.76 0.42
C GLY A 679 13.51 4.22 0.05
N ASN A 680 13.48 4.60 -1.23
CA ASN A 680 12.92 5.90 -1.61
C ASN A 680 11.40 5.93 -1.37
N HIS A 681 10.97 7.01 -0.75
CA HIS A 681 9.57 7.34 -0.51
C HIS A 681 9.14 8.51 -1.41
N TYR A 682 7.96 8.39 -2.03
CA TYR A 682 7.34 9.46 -2.79
C TYR A 682 5.93 9.72 -2.28
N LEU A 683 5.57 10.99 -2.18
CA LEU A 683 4.23 11.44 -1.83
C LEU A 683 3.57 12.02 -3.08
N VAL A 684 2.32 11.63 -3.30
CA VAL A 684 1.52 12.04 -4.45
C VAL A 684 0.25 12.71 -3.94
N ARG A 685 -0.02 13.91 -4.44
CA ARG A 685 -1.10 14.80 -3.99
C ARG A 685 -1.96 15.22 -5.17
N TYR A 686 -3.28 15.11 -5.00
CA TYR A 686 -4.28 15.56 -5.96
C TYR A 686 -5.64 15.76 -5.27
N GLN A 687 -6.29 16.91 -5.47
CA GLN A 687 -7.59 17.28 -4.86
C GLN A 687 -7.66 17.07 -3.34
N ASP A 688 -8.30 16.00 -2.88
CA ASP A 688 -8.49 15.56 -1.50
C ASP A 688 -7.76 14.23 -1.22
N ARG A 689 -7.08 13.67 -2.22
CA ARG A 689 -6.41 12.38 -2.16
C ARG A 689 -4.92 12.54 -1.92
N LEU A 690 -4.42 11.68 -1.04
CA LEU A 690 -3.00 11.42 -0.81
C LEU A 690 -2.67 9.95 -1.15
N VAL A 691 -1.56 9.75 -1.85
CA VAL A 691 -1.00 8.43 -2.17
C VAL A 691 0.47 8.40 -1.78
N TRP A 692 0.86 7.36 -1.07
CA TRP A 692 2.22 7.12 -0.60
C TRP A 692 2.85 5.97 -1.38
N ILE A 693 4.03 6.18 -1.95
CA ILE A 693 4.73 5.19 -2.77
C ILE A 693 6.07 4.83 -2.12
N VAL A 694 6.39 3.54 -2.09
CA VAL A 694 7.68 3.02 -1.62
C VAL A 694 8.35 2.21 -2.72
N VAL A 695 9.62 2.50 -3.02
CA VAL A 695 10.46 1.65 -3.88
C VAL A 695 11.01 0.51 -3.02
N LEU A 696 10.70 -0.74 -3.36
CA LEU A 696 11.07 -1.92 -2.58
C LEU A 696 12.29 -2.66 -3.14
N GLU A 697 12.33 -2.80 -4.46
CA GLU A 697 13.32 -3.61 -5.18
C GLU A 697 13.63 -2.97 -6.53
N ARG A 698 14.83 -3.23 -7.04
CA ARG A 698 15.29 -2.75 -8.35
C ARG A 698 16.10 -3.80 -9.08
N GLY A 699 15.86 -3.95 -10.38
CA GLY A 699 16.74 -4.65 -11.30
C GLY A 699 17.16 -3.78 -12.48
N ALA A 700 17.61 -4.43 -13.56
CA ALA A 700 18.17 -3.74 -14.73
C ALA A 700 17.13 -2.96 -15.55
N THR A 701 15.94 -3.53 -15.71
CA THR A 701 14.86 -2.98 -16.56
C THR A 701 13.57 -2.72 -15.80
N TYR A 702 13.56 -2.86 -14.47
CA TYR A 702 12.36 -2.74 -13.63
C TYR A 702 12.68 -2.24 -12.22
N CYS A 703 11.68 -1.65 -11.57
CA CYS A 703 11.61 -1.47 -10.12
C CYS A 703 10.29 -2.03 -9.58
N VAL A 704 10.27 -2.44 -8.32
CA VAL A 704 9.05 -2.92 -7.65
C VAL A 704 8.57 -1.87 -6.65
N LEU A 705 7.30 -1.48 -6.76
CA LEU A 705 6.68 -0.43 -5.97
C LEU A 705 5.57 -0.99 -5.07
N ASN A 706 5.42 -0.42 -3.88
CA ASN A 706 4.16 -0.45 -3.13
C ASN A 706 3.46 0.91 -3.28
N ILE A 707 2.17 0.90 -3.62
CA ILE A 707 1.32 2.09 -3.69
C ILE A 707 0.27 1.99 -2.58
N LYS A 708 0.33 2.90 -1.61
CA LYS A 708 -0.64 3.01 -0.51
C LYS A 708 -1.55 4.23 -0.67
N GLY A 709 -2.85 4.07 -0.43
CA GLY A 709 -3.81 5.16 -0.31
C GLY A 709 -3.98 5.55 1.16
N LEU A 710 -3.95 6.85 1.44
CA LEU A 710 -4.25 7.39 2.77
C LEU A 710 -5.75 7.73 2.89
N GLU A 711 -6.20 8.17 4.06
CA GLU A 711 -7.60 8.54 4.29
C GLU A 711 -7.95 9.92 3.74
N LEU A 712 -9.17 10.05 3.19
CA LEU A 712 -9.68 11.33 2.70
C LEU A 712 -10.35 12.16 3.81
N GLN A 713 -10.88 11.52 4.86
CA GLN A 713 -11.51 12.21 5.98
C GLN A 713 -10.44 12.64 7.00
N GLU A 714 -9.67 13.64 6.62
CA GLU A 714 -8.55 14.14 7.40
C GLU A 714 -8.99 14.76 8.74
N THR A 715 -8.43 14.24 9.85
CA THR A 715 -8.47 14.94 11.14
C THR A 715 -7.81 16.32 11.02
N SER A 716 -8.17 17.28 11.89
CA SER A 716 -7.66 18.67 11.84
C SER A 716 -6.13 18.80 11.85
N CYS A 717 -5.41 17.77 12.30
CA CYS A 717 -3.95 17.72 12.28
C CYS A 717 -3.37 17.18 10.96
N HIS A 718 -4.09 16.31 10.25
CA HIS A 718 -3.74 15.91 8.87
C HIS A 718 -3.97 17.08 7.91
N THR A 719 -5.08 17.80 8.02
CA THR A 719 -5.39 18.97 7.15
C THR A 719 -4.34 20.07 7.23
N VAL A 720 -3.69 20.25 8.38
CA VAL A 720 -2.57 21.20 8.54
C VAL A 720 -1.29 20.70 7.84
N GLU A 721 -1.06 19.39 7.78
CA GLU A 721 0.07 18.81 7.04
C GLU A 721 -0.21 18.78 5.53
N ALA A 722 -1.44 18.46 5.11
CA ALA A 722 -1.90 18.50 3.71
C ALA A 722 -1.87 19.93 3.13
N ALA A 723 -2.39 20.93 3.84
CA ALA A 723 -2.33 22.33 3.41
C ALA A 723 -0.88 22.83 3.26
N ARG A 724 0.05 22.35 4.10
CA ARG A 724 1.48 22.66 3.95
C ARG A 724 2.09 22.01 2.70
N ILE A 725 1.67 20.78 2.37
CA ILE A 725 2.08 20.10 1.13
C ILE A 725 1.59 20.88 -0.10
N ASP A 726 0.35 21.35 -0.08
CA ASP A 726 -0.25 22.11 -1.18
C ASP A 726 0.48 23.44 -1.40
N GLU A 727 0.79 24.19 -0.31
CA GLU A 727 1.61 25.40 -0.37
C GLU A 727 3.01 25.16 -0.97
N ILE A 728 3.65 24.03 -0.62
CA ILE A 728 4.98 23.67 -1.16
C ILE A 728 4.90 23.36 -2.65
N PHE A 729 3.86 22.66 -3.09
CA PHE A 729 3.65 22.36 -4.50
C PHE A 729 3.32 23.61 -5.30
N GLU A 730 2.43 24.49 -4.83
CA GLU A 730 2.10 25.77 -5.48
C GLU A 730 3.38 26.62 -5.68
N ASN A 731 4.15 26.86 -4.61
CA ASN A 731 5.36 27.69 -4.65
C ASN A 731 6.50 27.13 -5.52
N ALA A 732 6.56 25.80 -5.70
CA ALA A 732 7.60 25.12 -6.47
C ALA A 732 7.21 24.89 -7.94
N LEU A 733 5.93 24.68 -8.24
CA LEU A 733 5.44 24.27 -9.56
C LEU A 733 4.80 25.42 -10.33
N GLU A 734 4.12 26.35 -9.66
CA GLU A 734 3.53 27.52 -10.30
C GLU A 734 4.47 28.73 -10.22
N LEU A 735 4.44 29.59 -11.24
CA LEU A 735 5.11 30.89 -11.24
C LEU A 735 4.06 31.97 -11.26
N ARG A 736 3.91 32.67 -10.13
CA ARG A 736 2.98 33.79 -9.98
C ARG A 736 3.25 34.86 -11.04
N GLU A 737 2.20 35.22 -11.79
CA GLU A 737 2.32 36.14 -12.93
C GLU A 737 2.90 37.50 -12.50
N GLY A 738 3.88 37.99 -13.28
CA GLY A 738 4.62 39.22 -13.01
C GLY A 738 6.09 39.04 -12.58
N CYS A 739 6.51 37.84 -12.18
CA CYS A 739 7.90 37.60 -11.77
C CYS A 739 8.85 37.35 -12.96
N SER A 740 9.31 38.44 -13.60
CA SER A 740 10.12 38.45 -14.84
C SER A 740 11.48 37.72 -14.81
N ARG A 741 11.95 37.23 -13.65
CA ARG A 741 13.21 36.46 -13.53
C ARG A 741 12.96 34.97 -13.35
N MET A 742 12.87 34.28 -14.48
CA MET A 742 12.87 32.82 -14.65
C MET A 742 14.17 32.13 -14.15
N MET A 743 15.20 32.91 -13.82
CA MET A 743 16.54 32.45 -13.45
C MET A 743 16.82 32.79 -11.98
N GLY A 744 16.82 31.78 -11.10
CA GLY A 744 17.32 31.90 -9.73
C GLY A 744 16.31 32.03 -8.59
N LYS A 745 15.03 31.65 -8.75
CA LYS A 745 14.15 31.47 -7.57
C LYS A 745 14.74 30.35 -6.71
N ILE A 746 15.11 30.68 -5.47
CA ILE A 746 15.62 29.74 -4.47
C ILE A 746 14.42 28.98 -3.90
N ASN A 747 14.60 27.70 -3.60
CA ASN A 747 13.62 26.90 -2.86
C ASN A 747 13.33 27.53 -1.49
N GLU A 748 12.07 27.88 -1.24
CA GLU A 748 11.63 28.50 0.03
C GLU A 748 11.61 27.49 1.20
N TYR A 749 11.53 26.19 0.88
CA TYR A 749 11.41 25.09 1.84
C TYR A 749 12.56 24.05 1.69
N PRO A 750 13.85 24.45 1.76
CA PRO A 750 14.99 23.57 1.47
C PRO A 750 15.28 22.54 2.58
N LEU A 751 14.76 22.77 3.79
CA LEU A 751 14.87 21.88 4.96
C LEU A 751 13.59 21.06 5.20
N HIS A 752 12.65 21.09 4.27
CA HIS A 752 11.39 20.35 4.40
C HIS A 752 11.56 18.89 3.93
N THR A 753 10.91 17.95 4.63
CA THR A 753 11.04 16.52 4.34
C THR A 753 10.58 16.15 2.92
N LEU A 754 9.57 16.86 2.41
CA LEU A 754 9.09 16.75 1.04
C LEU A 754 9.85 17.69 0.10
N THR A 755 10.42 17.13 -0.97
CA THR A 755 11.04 17.84 -2.09
C THR A 755 10.22 17.62 -3.38
N PRO A 756 9.64 18.67 -4.00
CA PRO A 756 8.89 18.51 -5.26
C PRO A 756 9.74 17.93 -6.39
N ALA A 757 9.20 16.92 -7.11
CA ALA A 757 9.95 16.11 -8.07
C ALA A 757 9.44 16.24 -9.51
N ASP A 758 8.15 15.99 -9.76
CA ASP A 758 7.52 16.08 -11.10
C ASP A 758 5.99 16.24 -10.99
N VAL A 759 5.32 16.57 -12.10
CA VAL A 759 3.86 16.61 -12.24
C VAL A 759 3.43 15.80 -13.45
N SER A 760 2.51 14.85 -13.26
CA SER A 760 2.05 13.95 -14.33
C SER A 760 0.54 14.06 -14.54
N TYR A 761 0.10 14.02 -15.80
CA TYR A 761 -1.31 13.91 -16.13
C TYR A 761 -1.75 12.44 -16.05
N ILE A 762 -2.82 12.17 -15.29
CA ILE A 762 -3.34 10.83 -15.00
C ILE A 762 -4.86 10.83 -15.19
N GLU A 763 -5.43 9.75 -15.74
CA GLU A 763 -6.88 9.59 -15.90
C GLU A 763 -7.50 9.10 -14.59
N THR A 764 -8.21 10.01 -13.90
CA THR A 764 -8.67 9.81 -12.53
C THR A 764 -10.05 10.41 -12.32
N PHE A 765 -10.83 9.83 -11.41
CA PHE A 765 -12.10 10.43 -10.99
C PHE A 765 -11.84 11.68 -10.15
N SER A 766 -12.32 12.82 -10.64
CA SER A 766 -12.47 14.03 -9.83
C SER A 766 -13.79 13.99 -9.06
N ASP A 767 -13.78 14.37 -7.78
CA ASP A 767 -14.96 14.36 -6.90
C ASP A 767 -15.56 15.76 -6.78
N ALA A 768 -16.83 15.92 -7.17
CA ALA A 768 -17.58 17.16 -7.05
C ALA A 768 -18.80 16.93 -6.15
N ARG A 769 -18.83 17.60 -4.99
CA ARG A 769 -19.94 17.54 -4.04
C ARG A 769 -20.71 18.86 -4.08
N ASN A 770 -21.97 18.79 -4.50
CA ASN A 770 -22.86 19.95 -4.57
C ASN A 770 -23.96 19.81 -3.52
N VAL A 771 -24.32 20.92 -2.87
CA VAL A 771 -25.48 20.97 -1.98
C VAL A 771 -26.73 21.13 -2.84
N LEU A 772 -27.72 20.24 -2.67
CA LEU A 772 -28.99 20.25 -3.41
C LEU A 772 -30.13 20.97 -2.68
N THR A 773 -29.99 21.27 -1.39
CA THR A 773 -31.01 22.03 -0.64
C THR A 773 -31.28 23.38 -1.31
N GLY A 774 -32.55 23.72 -1.44
CA GLY A 774 -33.01 24.89 -2.20
C GLY A 774 -33.27 24.60 -3.69
N ILE A 775 -32.61 23.59 -4.30
CA ILE A 775 -32.92 23.15 -5.67
C ILE A 775 -34.10 22.16 -5.63
N ILE A 776 -33.95 21.07 -4.86
CA ILE A 776 -34.97 20.03 -4.71
C ILE A 776 -36.14 20.42 -3.79
N ASP A 777 -35.99 21.53 -3.06
CA ASP A 777 -37.03 22.14 -2.22
C ASP A 777 -37.93 23.10 -3.02
N THR A 778 -37.61 23.39 -4.29
CA THR A 778 -38.50 24.19 -5.15
C THR A 778 -39.83 23.46 -5.37
N PRO A 779 -40.97 24.18 -5.39
CA PRO A 779 -42.29 23.54 -5.48
C PRO A 779 -42.45 22.70 -6.76
N ASN A 780 -41.83 23.14 -7.86
CA ASN A 780 -41.94 22.47 -9.16
C ASN A 780 -41.04 21.24 -9.31
N ALA A 781 -39.95 21.10 -8.54
CA ALA A 781 -38.98 20.01 -8.70
C ALA A 781 -39.60 18.61 -8.62
N THR A 782 -40.64 18.44 -7.80
CA THR A 782 -41.39 17.17 -7.74
C THR A 782 -42.19 16.89 -9.01
N GLU A 783 -42.88 17.89 -9.55
CA GLU A 783 -43.66 17.77 -10.79
C GLU A 783 -42.75 17.52 -12.00
N ASP A 784 -41.63 18.24 -12.07
CA ASP A 784 -40.69 18.15 -13.19
C ASP A 784 -39.89 16.85 -13.17
N THR A 785 -39.47 16.37 -11.99
CA THR A 785 -38.92 15.00 -11.83
C THR A 785 -39.92 13.96 -12.33
N MET A 786 -41.22 14.12 -12.05
CA MET A 786 -42.27 13.18 -12.46
C MET A 786 -42.55 13.22 -13.96
N LYS A 787 -42.52 14.39 -14.60
CA LYS A 787 -42.58 14.54 -16.08
C LYS A 787 -41.37 13.85 -16.73
N ALA A 788 -40.17 14.12 -16.21
CA ALA A 788 -38.92 13.55 -16.72
C ALA A 788 -38.86 12.01 -16.50
N PHE A 789 -39.38 11.50 -15.39
CA PHE A 789 -39.53 10.08 -15.11
C PHE A 789 -40.40 9.38 -16.16
N LEU A 790 -41.57 9.94 -16.50
CA LEU A 790 -42.45 9.37 -17.53
C LEU A 790 -41.74 9.29 -18.90
N LYS A 791 -41.05 10.37 -19.33
CA LYS A 791 -40.25 10.34 -20.57
C LYS A 791 -39.12 9.30 -20.51
N SER A 792 -38.43 9.20 -19.37
CA SER A 792 -37.33 8.26 -19.14
C SER A 792 -37.79 6.80 -19.14
N LEU A 793 -38.96 6.49 -18.56
CA LEU A 793 -39.49 5.13 -18.49
C LEU A 793 -39.95 4.64 -19.87
N VAL A 794 -40.60 5.50 -20.67
CA VAL A 794 -40.91 5.21 -22.09
C VAL A 794 -39.64 4.81 -22.86
N TRP A 795 -38.58 5.61 -22.72
CA TRP A 795 -37.29 5.39 -23.39
C TRP A 795 -36.62 4.06 -22.99
N ILE A 796 -36.47 3.83 -21.69
CA ILE A 796 -35.78 2.65 -21.14
C ILE A 796 -36.52 1.35 -21.49
N VAL A 797 -37.85 1.31 -21.34
CA VAL A 797 -38.63 0.08 -21.59
C VAL A 797 -38.66 -0.24 -23.10
N LEU A 798 -38.80 0.75 -23.99
CA LEU A 798 -38.72 0.52 -25.44
C LEU A 798 -37.34 -0.03 -25.87
N LYS A 799 -36.24 0.54 -25.34
CA LYS A 799 -34.89 0.01 -25.59
C LYS A 799 -34.69 -1.40 -25.05
N TYR A 800 -35.14 -1.68 -23.82
CA TYR A 800 -35.01 -3.00 -23.19
C TYR A 800 -35.75 -4.09 -23.98
N VAL A 801 -37.01 -3.85 -24.35
CA VAL A 801 -37.82 -4.82 -25.12
C VAL A 801 -37.16 -5.17 -26.46
N LYS A 802 -36.67 -4.16 -27.20
CA LYS A 802 -35.90 -4.37 -28.43
C LYS A 802 -34.60 -5.15 -28.20
N GLY A 803 -33.85 -4.84 -27.14
CA GLY A 803 -32.61 -5.54 -26.78
C GLY A 803 -32.86 -7.02 -26.49
N ASN A 804 -33.89 -7.32 -25.70
CA ASN A 804 -34.31 -8.67 -25.35
C ASN A 804 -34.81 -9.43 -26.59
N HIS A 805 -35.53 -8.78 -27.52
CA HIS A 805 -35.93 -9.37 -28.80
C HIS A 805 -34.72 -9.73 -29.69
N LYS A 806 -33.68 -8.88 -29.77
CA LYS A 806 -32.42 -9.21 -30.47
C LYS A 806 -31.70 -10.42 -29.84
N ILE A 807 -31.66 -10.51 -28.51
CA ILE A 807 -31.04 -11.64 -27.80
C ILE A 807 -31.82 -12.94 -28.06
N LYS A 808 -33.16 -12.91 -28.00
CA LYS A 808 -34.02 -14.07 -28.34
C LYS A 808 -33.87 -14.49 -29.80
N ALA A 809 -33.85 -13.54 -30.75
CA ALA A 809 -33.63 -13.82 -32.16
C ALA A 809 -32.25 -14.45 -32.43
N ASN A 810 -31.20 -13.99 -31.74
CA ASN A 810 -29.86 -14.59 -31.85
C ASN A 810 -29.77 -15.98 -31.18
N LYS A 811 -30.48 -16.22 -30.08
CA LYS A 811 -30.63 -17.57 -29.50
C LYS A 811 -31.34 -18.52 -30.46
N LEU A 812 -32.46 -18.10 -31.05
CA LEU A 812 -33.22 -18.87 -32.04
C LEU A 812 -32.38 -19.18 -33.30
N LYS A 813 -31.60 -18.22 -33.81
CA LYS A 813 -30.63 -18.46 -34.91
C LYS A 813 -29.48 -19.39 -34.51
N GLY A 814 -29.10 -19.43 -33.24
CA GLY A 814 -28.10 -20.38 -32.71
C GLY A 814 -28.66 -21.79 -32.58
N GLU A 815 -29.88 -21.93 -32.05
CA GLU A 815 -30.57 -23.20 -31.88
C GLU A 815 -31.02 -23.81 -33.22
N SER A 816 -31.39 -23.00 -34.22
CA SER A 816 -31.69 -23.50 -35.57
C SER A 816 -30.46 -24.14 -36.23
N VAL A 817 -29.27 -23.53 -36.10
CA VAL A 817 -28.00 -24.10 -36.63
C VAL A 817 -27.58 -25.38 -35.89
N VAL A 818 -27.90 -25.51 -34.60
CA VAL A 818 -27.69 -26.77 -33.85
C VAL A 818 -28.71 -27.84 -34.27
N THR A 819 -29.95 -27.45 -34.54
CA THR A 819 -31.02 -28.37 -34.96
C THR A 819 -30.84 -28.85 -36.40
N GLU A 820 -30.37 -27.99 -37.31
CA GLU A 820 -29.93 -28.41 -38.65
C GLU A 820 -28.77 -29.42 -38.56
N LYS A 821 -27.76 -29.16 -37.72
CA LYS A 821 -26.67 -30.15 -37.51
C LYS A 821 -27.15 -31.46 -36.91
N GLN A 822 -28.17 -31.47 -36.05
CA GLN A 822 -28.75 -32.72 -35.53
C GLN A 822 -29.66 -33.45 -36.52
N ASN A 823 -30.28 -32.74 -37.47
CA ASN A 823 -31.08 -33.35 -38.53
C ASN A 823 -30.22 -33.87 -39.68
N VAL A 824 -29.16 -33.15 -40.08
CA VAL A 824 -28.16 -33.66 -41.04
C VAL A 824 -27.51 -34.95 -40.54
N VAL A 825 -27.12 -35.01 -39.26
CA VAL A 825 -26.53 -36.22 -38.63
C VAL A 825 -27.52 -37.41 -38.52
N LYS A 826 -28.84 -37.18 -38.67
CA LYS A 826 -29.84 -38.25 -38.77
C LYS A 826 -30.04 -38.75 -40.20
N THR A 827 -29.93 -37.87 -41.20
CA THR A 827 -30.04 -38.25 -42.61
C THR A 827 -28.76 -38.93 -43.13
N GLU A 828 -27.57 -38.44 -42.74
CA GLU A 828 -26.27 -39.04 -43.12
C GLU A 828 -26.03 -40.45 -42.56
N LYS A 829 -26.83 -40.90 -41.58
CA LYS A 829 -26.76 -42.27 -41.04
C LYS A 829 -27.48 -43.33 -41.86
N HIS A 830 -28.18 -42.96 -42.93
CA HIS A 830 -28.96 -43.91 -43.74
C HIS A 830 -28.43 -44.15 -45.17
N GLU A 831 -27.42 -43.39 -45.63
CA GLU A 831 -26.88 -43.52 -47.00
C GLU A 831 -25.36 -43.82 -47.09
N LEU A 832 -24.63 -43.89 -45.97
CA LEU A 832 -23.24 -44.40 -45.95
C LEU A 832 -23.17 -45.85 -45.45
N LYS A 833 -23.74 -46.74 -46.27
CA LYS A 833 -23.48 -48.20 -46.17
C LYS A 833 -23.30 -48.88 -47.52
N GLU A 834 -22.87 -48.15 -48.54
CA GLU A 834 -22.40 -48.72 -49.81
C GLU A 834 -21.28 -47.87 -50.43
N LEU A 835 -20.39 -48.55 -51.17
CA LEU A 835 -19.34 -48.01 -52.05
C LEU A 835 -18.16 -47.23 -51.41
N SER A 836 -17.25 -48.04 -50.86
CA SER A 836 -15.80 -47.82 -50.95
C SER A 836 -15.33 -47.71 -52.42
N GLY A 837 -14.36 -46.85 -52.73
CA GLY A 837 -13.65 -46.89 -54.03
C GLY A 837 -12.66 -45.76 -54.37
N ASN A 838 -11.35 -46.06 -54.23
CA ASN A 838 -10.20 -45.54 -55.00
C ASN A 838 -9.96 -44.02 -55.24
N ASN A 839 -9.04 -43.47 -54.46
CA ASN A 839 -7.70 -42.98 -54.86
C ASN A 839 -7.44 -42.39 -56.27
N ASN A 840 -6.85 -41.17 -56.21
CA ASN A 840 -5.74 -40.66 -57.02
C ASN A 840 -5.94 -40.32 -58.51
N THR A 841 -5.77 -39.04 -58.85
CA THR A 841 -4.58 -38.59 -59.61
C THR A 841 -4.31 -37.10 -59.42
N SER A 842 -3.03 -36.75 -59.28
CA SER A 842 -2.52 -35.39 -59.17
C SER A 842 -2.19 -34.80 -60.54
N ASN A 843 -2.39 -33.48 -60.73
CA ASN A 843 -1.48 -32.70 -61.58
C ASN A 843 -1.41 -31.22 -61.19
N SER A 844 -0.28 -30.62 -61.53
CA SER A 844 0.22 -29.32 -61.07
C SER A 844 -0.38 -28.10 -61.75
N LEU A 845 -0.38 -26.94 -61.07
CA LEU A 845 0.12 -25.69 -61.66
C LEU A 845 0.47 -24.65 -60.58
N GLN A 846 1.49 -23.84 -60.86
CA GLN A 846 1.98 -22.74 -60.02
C GLN A 846 1.22 -21.43 -60.31
N SER A 847 1.19 -20.52 -59.32
CA SER A 847 1.21 -19.05 -59.49
C SER A 847 0.11 -18.38 -60.33
N THR A 848 -0.64 -17.45 -59.73
CA THR A 848 -0.49 -16.01 -60.03
C THR A 848 -1.39 -15.08 -59.19
N LYS A 849 -0.85 -13.89 -58.88
CA LYS A 849 -1.42 -12.52 -58.85
C LYS A 849 -2.96 -12.37 -58.59
N LYS A 850 -3.41 -11.57 -57.62
CA LYS A 850 -3.53 -10.07 -57.64
C LYS A 850 -4.13 -9.50 -58.93
N VAL A 851 -5.16 -8.62 -58.80
CA VAL A 851 -5.59 -7.47 -59.67
C VAL A 851 -7.12 -7.29 -59.57
N PRO A 852 -7.70 -6.08 -59.60
CA PRO A 852 -7.22 -4.75 -59.14
C PRO A 852 -8.25 -4.02 -58.23
N LEU A 853 -7.94 -2.80 -57.79
CA LEU A 853 -8.94 -1.79 -57.40
C LEU A 853 -8.36 -0.40 -57.67
N GLU A 854 -8.76 0.20 -58.79
CA GLU A 854 -8.46 1.57 -59.24
C GLU A 854 -9.27 1.85 -60.53
N PRO A 855 -9.52 3.10 -60.93
CA PRO A 855 -10.29 4.12 -60.21
C PRO A 855 -11.52 4.57 -61.03
N LEU A 856 -12.43 5.34 -60.43
CA LEU A 856 -13.44 6.10 -61.19
C LEU A 856 -13.74 7.43 -60.50
N ASP A 857 -13.35 8.51 -61.17
CA ASP A 857 -13.60 9.90 -60.75
C ASP A 857 -15.09 10.22 -60.69
N LEU A 858 -15.51 10.91 -59.62
CA LEU A 858 -16.69 11.76 -59.63
C LEU A 858 -16.45 13.02 -58.77
N GLY A 859 -16.31 14.15 -59.47
CA GLY A 859 -16.78 15.47 -59.03
C GLY A 859 -16.20 16.08 -57.75
N PHE A 860 -15.22 16.96 -57.91
CA PHE A 860 -15.17 18.16 -57.06
C PHE A 860 -16.36 19.06 -57.41
N GLU A 861 -17.31 19.22 -56.50
CA GLU A 861 -18.18 20.40 -56.43
C GLU A 861 -18.19 20.92 -54.99
N ASP A 862 -18.17 22.24 -54.86
CA ASP A 862 -17.86 22.93 -53.62
C ASP A 862 -18.91 22.75 -52.52
N LYS A 863 -18.44 22.68 -51.27
CA LYS A 863 -19.23 23.06 -50.09
C LYS A 863 -18.53 24.18 -49.32
N PRO A 864 -19.30 25.15 -48.82
CA PRO A 864 -18.79 26.50 -48.56
C PRO A 864 -17.85 26.58 -47.36
N GLU A 865 -16.93 27.54 -47.45
CA GLU A 865 -16.08 27.98 -46.34
C GLU A 865 -16.94 28.35 -45.12
N SER A 866 -16.63 27.77 -43.97
CA SER A 866 -17.08 28.30 -42.69
C SER A 866 -16.40 29.66 -42.45
N PRO A 867 -17.13 30.75 -42.19
CA PRO A 867 -16.52 32.06 -42.02
C PRO A 867 -15.60 32.09 -40.77
N PRO A 868 -14.48 32.82 -40.82
CA PRO A 868 -13.59 32.95 -39.68
C PRO A 868 -14.30 33.67 -38.51
N PRO A 869 -13.96 33.36 -37.24
CA PRO A 869 -14.47 34.11 -36.11
C PRO A 869 -14.03 35.58 -36.22
N PRO A 870 -14.90 36.55 -35.87
CA PRO A 870 -14.62 37.96 -36.12
C PRO A 870 -13.45 38.48 -35.27
N PRO A 871 -12.60 39.38 -35.82
CA PRO A 871 -11.52 39.97 -35.06
C PRO A 871 -12.08 40.94 -34.02
N TYR A 872 -11.90 40.63 -32.73
CA TYR A 872 -12.31 41.53 -31.66
C TYR A 872 -11.37 42.74 -31.58
N GLN A 873 -11.71 43.81 -32.30
CA GLN A 873 -10.98 45.07 -32.25
C GLN A 873 -11.13 45.72 -30.87
N ALA A 874 -10.00 45.89 -30.18
CA ALA A 874 -9.95 46.56 -28.89
C ALA A 874 -10.29 48.05 -29.03
N THR A 875 -11.46 48.46 -28.55
CA THR A 875 -11.80 49.87 -28.35
C THR A 875 -11.27 50.34 -26.99
N VAL A 876 -10.19 51.12 -27.03
CA VAL A 876 -9.54 51.67 -25.82
C VAL A 876 -10.40 52.77 -25.20
N ALA A 877 -11.07 52.46 -24.08
CA ALA A 877 -11.70 53.45 -23.20
C ALA A 877 -10.88 53.57 -21.88
N LYS A 878 -10.44 54.79 -21.58
CA LYS A 878 -9.48 55.12 -20.51
C LYS A 878 -9.92 54.63 -19.12
N GLN A 879 -9.27 53.60 -18.58
CA GLN A 879 -9.29 53.36 -17.13
C GLN A 879 -8.43 54.39 -16.40
N LYS A 880 -9.04 55.12 -15.45
CA LYS A 880 -8.32 55.89 -14.44
C LYS A 880 -7.65 54.93 -13.44
N LYS A 881 -6.44 55.26 -13.00
CA LYS A 881 -5.76 54.59 -11.89
C LYS A 881 -6.68 54.49 -10.66
N MET A 882 -6.79 53.28 -10.10
CA MET A 882 -6.99 53.11 -8.66
C MET A 882 -5.98 52.09 -8.14
N VAL A 883 -5.43 52.38 -6.96
CA VAL A 883 -4.23 51.73 -6.42
C VAL A 883 -4.59 50.41 -5.75
N SER A 884 -3.81 49.36 -6.00
CA SER A 884 -3.91 48.07 -5.34
C SER A 884 -3.46 48.17 -3.87
N SER A 885 -4.41 48.04 -2.94
CA SER A 885 -4.11 47.85 -1.51
C SER A 885 -4.21 46.36 -1.16
N TRP A 886 -3.13 45.60 -1.39
CA TRP A 886 -2.99 44.26 -0.81
C TRP A 886 -2.53 44.41 0.63
N GLY A 887 -3.50 44.46 1.55
CA GLY A 887 -3.24 44.79 2.95
C GLY A 887 -4.41 44.54 3.91
N SER A 888 -4.91 43.31 3.98
CA SER A 888 -5.53 42.74 5.19
C SER A 888 -5.78 41.24 4.98
N LEU A 889 -5.15 40.39 5.79
CA LEU A 889 -5.28 38.92 5.73
C LEU A 889 -6.04 38.45 6.98
N ALA A 890 -7.21 39.05 7.21
CA ALA A 890 -8.04 38.85 8.40
C ALA A 890 -9.52 39.14 8.10
N SER A 891 -10.18 38.28 7.31
CA SER A 891 -11.64 38.31 7.10
C SER A 891 -12.23 36.96 6.65
N PHE A 892 -11.63 35.83 7.06
CA PHE A 892 -12.13 34.47 6.78
C PHE A 892 -12.12 33.56 8.03
N THR A 893 -11.96 34.13 9.22
CA THR A 893 -11.97 33.39 10.51
C THR A 893 -13.21 33.66 11.38
N ASP A 894 -13.98 34.71 11.11
CA ASP A 894 -15.18 35.05 11.89
C ASP A 894 -16.46 34.76 11.09
N SER A 895 -17.08 33.61 11.35
CA SER A 895 -18.51 33.34 11.08
C SER A 895 -18.99 31.92 11.47
N ILE A 896 -18.11 30.97 11.82
CA ILE A 896 -18.53 29.56 12.04
C ILE A 896 -18.40 29.09 13.51
N PHE A 897 -17.63 29.76 14.37
CA PHE A 897 -17.51 29.36 15.78
C PHE A 897 -17.50 30.54 16.75
N SER A 898 -18.65 30.79 17.38
CA SER A 898 -18.77 31.59 18.60
C SER A 898 -19.92 31.05 19.46
N GLU A 899 -19.60 30.18 20.42
CA GLU A 899 -20.47 29.95 21.58
C GLU A 899 -19.97 30.84 22.73
N ASP A 900 -20.88 31.63 23.31
CA ASP A 900 -20.55 32.64 24.33
C ASP A 900 -20.37 32.02 25.74
N GLU A 901 -19.16 32.12 26.30
CA GLU A 901 -18.96 31.97 27.76
C GLU A 901 -19.34 33.27 28.50
N GLY A 902 -20.62 33.39 28.88
CA GLY A 902 -21.13 34.49 29.71
C GLY A 902 -20.91 34.28 31.22
N ALA A 903 -19.76 34.69 31.77
CA ALA A 903 -19.47 34.55 33.20
C ALA A 903 -20.19 35.59 34.11
N GLY A 904 -21.06 35.14 35.03
CA GLY A 904 -22.01 36.00 35.78
C GLY A 904 -22.23 35.75 37.29
N LYS A 905 -21.15 35.65 38.10
CA LYS A 905 -21.06 35.94 39.57
C LYS A 905 -22.30 35.79 40.52
N LYS A 906 -22.13 34.91 41.53
CA LYS A 906 -22.29 35.08 43.03
C LYS A 906 -23.30 34.22 43.83
N LYS A 907 -22.73 33.60 44.90
CA LYS A 907 -23.24 33.40 46.29
C LYS A 907 -24.17 32.22 46.70
N SER A 908 -23.51 31.19 47.25
CA SER A 908 -23.65 30.61 48.61
C SER A 908 -24.99 30.15 49.24
N SER A 909 -24.97 28.87 49.66
CA SER A 909 -25.31 28.31 51.00
C SER A 909 -26.62 27.54 51.29
N ARG A 910 -26.42 26.30 51.78
CA ARG A 910 -27.13 25.52 52.85
C ARG A 910 -28.67 25.25 52.77
N THR A 911 -29.00 23.97 52.49
CA THR A 911 -29.77 22.97 53.32
C THR A 911 -30.71 23.43 54.46
N PRO A 912 -31.71 22.60 54.89
CA PRO A 912 -32.63 21.71 54.14
C PRO A 912 -34.08 21.65 54.76
N ALA A 913 -34.90 20.67 54.33
CA ALA A 913 -35.90 19.90 55.12
C ALA A 913 -37.45 20.04 54.90
N ASN A 914 -38.06 18.84 54.78
CA ASN A 914 -39.39 18.37 55.22
C ASN A 914 -40.72 18.76 54.52
N GLY A 915 -41.49 17.70 54.17
CA GLY A 915 -42.88 17.78 53.66
C GLY A 915 -43.50 16.44 53.20
N ASN A 916 -43.58 15.43 54.08
CA ASN A 916 -44.34 14.16 53.88
C ASN A 916 -45.86 14.43 53.58
N LYS A 917 -46.71 13.55 52.99
CA LYS A 917 -46.62 12.14 52.50
C LYS A 917 -47.88 11.74 51.69
N HIS A 918 -47.82 10.53 51.12
CA HIS A 918 -48.90 9.64 50.59
C HIS A 918 -49.27 9.78 49.10
N VAL A 919 -49.57 8.71 48.33
CA VAL A 919 -49.24 7.25 48.43
C VAL A 919 -49.40 6.57 47.05
N GLY A 920 -48.57 5.56 46.74
CA GLY A 920 -48.81 4.53 45.70
C GLY A 920 -48.63 4.92 44.22
N GLY A 921 -47.93 4.17 43.37
CA GLY A 921 -47.17 2.94 43.61
C GLY A 921 -46.79 2.18 42.33
N LYS A 922 -45.68 2.56 41.68
CA LYS A 922 -44.90 1.75 40.71
C LYS A 922 -43.54 2.42 40.46
N ARG A 923 -42.46 1.64 40.37
CA ARG A 923 -41.12 2.16 40.05
C ARG A 923 -41.03 2.52 38.56
N THR A 924 -40.82 3.79 38.25
CA THR A 924 -40.15 4.20 37.01
C THR A 924 -38.64 4.11 37.24
N LYS A 925 -37.93 3.34 36.42
CA LYS A 925 -36.48 3.50 36.26
C LYS A 925 -36.21 4.74 35.42
N SER A 926 -35.07 5.38 35.64
CA SER A 926 -34.40 6.20 34.62
C SER A 926 -34.11 5.34 33.38
N PRO A 927 -34.18 5.89 32.15
CA PRO A 927 -33.47 5.27 31.03
C PRO A 927 -31.97 5.33 31.36
N ASP A 928 -31.33 4.18 31.29
CA ASP A 928 -29.90 4.01 31.55
C ASP A 928 -29.09 4.39 30.28
N ILE A 929 -27.76 4.25 30.35
CA ILE A 929 -26.75 4.81 29.42
C ILE A 929 -26.68 4.10 28.04
N GLU A 930 -27.79 3.52 27.56
CA GLU A 930 -27.86 2.77 26.30
C GLU A 930 -28.21 3.65 25.09
N ASP A 931 -28.95 4.76 25.26
CA ASP A 931 -29.37 5.65 24.16
C ASP A 931 -28.25 6.55 23.56
N LEU A 932 -26.99 6.37 23.96
CA LEU A 932 -25.83 7.08 23.36
C LEU A 932 -25.01 6.22 22.38
N PHE A 933 -25.30 4.92 22.27
CA PHE A 933 -24.51 3.98 21.45
C PHE A 933 -25.12 3.67 20.06
N ASP A 934 -26.40 3.97 19.83
CA ASP A 934 -27.09 3.66 18.56
C ASP A 934 -26.85 4.69 17.43
N GLU A 935 -26.20 5.83 17.69
CA GLU A 935 -25.90 6.83 16.65
C GLU A 935 -24.56 6.60 15.91
N PHE A 936 -23.72 5.69 16.38
CA PHE A 936 -22.45 5.31 15.73
C PHE A 936 -22.46 3.87 15.22
N ASN A 937 -23.04 3.66 14.05
CA ASN A 937 -23.19 2.33 13.44
C ASN A 937 -21.88 1.83 12.77
N ILE A 938 -20.81 1.67 13.58
CA ILE A 938 -19.54 1.01 13.19
C ILE A 938 -19.54 -0.42 13.75
N GLY A 939 -20.51 -1.22 13.30
CA GLY A 939 -20.56 -2.67 13.56
C GLY A 939 -19.99 -3.46 12.38
N MET A 940 -18.82 -4.10 12.56
CA MET A 940 -18.31 -5.05 11.56
C MET A 940 -19.11 -6.36 11.58
N PRO A 941 -19.74 -6.80 10.48
CA PRO A 941 -20.24 -8.17 10.35
C PRO A 941 -19.06 -9.11 10.02
N ALA A 942 -18.70 -9.97 10.97
CA ALA A 942 -17.74 -11.04 10.72
C ALA A 942 -18.36 -12.14 9.84
N PHE A 943 -17.96 -12.24 8.57
CA PHE A 943 -18.34 -13.34 7.69
C PHE A 943 -17.49 -14.59 7.98
N ASP A 944 -18.05 -15.51 8.77
CA ASP A 944 -17.41 -16.77 9.14
C ASP A 944 -17.76 -17.87 8.12
N VAL A 945 -16.94 -18.03 7.07
CA VAL A 945 -17.15 -19.05 6.02
C VAL A 945 -16.67 -20.41 6.53
N THR A 946 -17.43 -21.10 7.39
CA THR A 946 -17.32 -22.57 7.65
C THR A 946 -18.43 -23.16 8.54
N LYS A 947 -19.72 -22.85 8.31
CA LYS A 947 -20.82 -23.70 8.82
C LYS A 947 -21.91 -23.90 7.75
N PRO A 948 -22.46 -25.12 7.59
CA PRO A 948 -23.67 -25.30 6.79
C PRO A 948 -24.85 -24.62 7.51
N ASN A 949 -25.70 -23.91 6.76
CA ASN A 949 -26.87 -23.24 7.32
C ASN A 949 -27.75 -24.22 8.11
N PRO A 950 -28.15 -23.90 9.36
CA PRO A 950 -29.21 -24.65 10.01
C PRO A 950 -30.51 -24.46 9.22
N GLN A 951 -31.23 -25.56 8.97
CA GLN A 951 -32.54 -25.50 8.35
C GLN A 951 -33.50 -24.74 9.28
N VAL A 952 -33.84 -23.50 8.91
CA VAL A 952 -34.93 -22.78 9.57
C VAL A 952 -36.23 -23.49 9.24
N GLN A 953 -36.80 -24.16 10.24
CA GLN A 953 -38.10 -24.80 10.12
C GLN A 953 -39.18 -23.74 9.94
N ASN A 954 -39.79 -23.69 8.75
CA ASN A 954 -41.03 -22.95 8.54
C ASN A 954 -42.15 -23.57 9.39
N LYS A 955 -42.36 -23.01 10.59
CA LYS A 955 -43.54 -23.25 11.43
C LYS A 955 -44.16 -21.93 11.88
N PHE A 956 -44.73 -21.20 10.93
CA PHE A 956 -45.99 -20.52 11.17
C PHE A 956 -47.05 -21.11 10.23
N GLY A 957 -48.14 -21.59 10.83
CA GLY A 957 -49.10 -22.44 10.14
C GLY A 957 -49.93 -21.67 9.13
N SER A 958 -50.05 -22.23 7.92
CA SER A 958 -51.14 -21.91 7.00
C SER A 958 -52.48 -22.18 7.70
N LYS A 959 -53.13 -21.13 8.19
CA LYS A 959 -54.58 -21.13 8.39
C LYS A 959 -55.20 -20.76 7.06
N SER A 960 -55.69 -21.77 6.36
CA SER A 960 -56.58 -21.57 5.22
C SER A 960 -57.80 -20.78 5.68
N TYR A 961 -57.90 -19.53 5.25
CA TYR A 961 -59.17 -18.86 5.05
C TYR A 961 -59.40 -18.77 3.55
N GLY A 962 -60.21 -19.69 3.05
CA GLY A 962 -60.87 -19.47 1.77
C GLY A 962 -61.83 -18.29 1.93
N ASN A 963 -61.56 -17.20 1.24
CA ASN A 963 -62.59 -16.31 0.75
C ASN A 963 -62.18 -15.77 -0.61
N SER A 964 -62.78 -16.34 -1.64
CA SER A 964 -62.97 -15.66 -2.91
C SER A 964 -63.66 -14.32 -2.67
N ILE A 965 -63.10 -13.23 -3.19
CA ILE A 965 -63.77 -12.06 -3.79
C ILE A 965 -62.67 -11.05 -4.18
N TYR A 966 -62.81 -10.42 -5.35
CA TYR A 966 -61.83 -9.54 -6.02
C TYR A 966 -60.49 -10.16 -6.47
N ARG A 967 -60.51 -10.74 -7.68
CA ARG A 967 -59.41 -10.54 -8.65
C ARG A 967 -59.84 -9.42 -9.61
N PRO A 968 -59.13 -8.28 -9.69
CA PRO A 968 -59.28 -7.36 -10.81
C PRO A 968 -58.91 -8.08 -12.12
N GLN A 969 -59.81 -8.08 -13.12
CA GLN A 969 -59.48 -8.58 -14.45
C GLN A 969 -58.85 -7.46 -15.30
N THR A 970 -57.57 -7.18 -15.07
CA THR A 970 -56.69 -6.46 -16.02
C THR A 970 -56.25 -7.39 -17.15
N ASN A 971 -57.22 -8.02 -17.84
CA ASN A 971 -56.96 -9.03 -18.86
C ASN A 971 -56.43 -8.43 -20.18
N LEU A 972 -55.13 -8.13 -20.20
CA LEU A 972 -54.28 -8.16 -21.40
C LEU A 972 -53.48 -9.48 -21.51
N ALA A 973 -53.89 -10.50 -20.73
CA ALA A 973 -53.25 -11.82 -20.65
C ALA A 973 -53.43 -12.69 -21.92
N GLY A 974 -54.22 -12.25 -22.91
CA GLY A 974 -54.26 -12.86 -24.24
C GLY A 974 -53.03 -12.52 -25.08
N SER A 975 -52.95 -13.09 -26.29
CA SER A 975 -52.11 -12.56 -27.36
C SER A 975 -52.77 -11.30 -27.92
N PRO A 976 -52.20 -10.09 -27.76
CA PRO A 976 -52.77 -8.90 -28.36
C PRO A 976 -52.68 -8.98 -29.89
N ASP A 977 -53.82 -8.82 -30.56
CA ASP A 977 -53.91 -8.75 -32.02
C ASP A 977 -53.40 -7.39 -32.51
N TYR A 978 -52.09 -7.32 -32.71
CA TYR A 978 -51.42 -6.14 -33.26
C TYR A 978 -51.86 -5.84 -34.70
N LYS A 979 -52.02 -4.56 -35.02
CA LYS A 979 -52.35 -4.12 -36.39
C LYS A 979 -51.20 -4.34 -37.38
N SER A 980 -49.96 -4.40 -36.89
CA SER A 980 -48.77 -4.65 -37.72
C SER A 980 -47.95 -5.85 -37.19
N PRO A 981 -47.32 -6.64 -38.07
CA PRO A 981 -46.41 -7.71 -37.63
C PRO A 981 -45.16 -7.15 -36.93
N PHE A 982 -44.77 -5.91 -37.22
CA PHE A 982 -43.63 -5.24 -36.60
C PHE A 982 -43.90 -4.84 -35.15
N SER A 983 -45.15 -4.47 -34.81
CA SER A 983 -45.59 -4.19 -33.44
C SER A 983 -45.35 -5.39 -32.51
N SER A 984 -45.48 -6.62 -33.02
CA SER A 984 -45.26 -7.85 -32.24
C SER A 984 -43.82 -7.98 -31.73
N GLN A 985 -42.83 -7.43 -32.46
CA GLN A 985 -41.42 -7.43 -32.05
C GLN A 985 -41.12 -6.44 -30.91
N LEU A 986 -42.01 -5.47 -30.71
CA LEU A 986 -42.00 -4.50 -29.60
C LEU A 986 -43.00 -4.89 -28.50
N SER A 987 -43.51 -6.12 -28.50
CA SER A 987 -44.45 -6.57 -27.47
C SER A 987 -43.79 -6.68 -26.09
N ILE A 988 -44.47 -6.14 -25.09
CA ILE A 988 -44.08 -6.22 -23.69
C ILE A 988 -44.21 -7.69 -23.22
N PRO A 989 -43.29 -8.22 -22.38
CA PRO A 989 -43.38 -9.56 -21.79
C PRO A 989 -44.77 -9.85 -21.20
N HIS A 990 -45.25 -11.08 -21.36
CA HIS A 990 -46.59 -11.50 -20.90
C HIS A 990 -46.78 -11.24 -19.39
N GLU A 991 -45.79 -11.61 -18.59
CA GLU A 991 -45.72 -11.38 -17.14
C GLU A 991 -45.98 -9.91 -16.74
N TRP A 992 -45.52 -8.93 -17.53
CA TRP A 992 -45.67 -7.51 -17.20
C TRP A 992 -47.03 -6.93 -17.62
N ARG A 993 -47.94 -7.74 -18.18
CA ARG A 993 -49.30 -7.34 -18.57
C ARG A 993 -50.35 -7.65 -17.50
N GLU A 994 -50.02 -8.50 -16.53
CA GLU A 994 -50.91 -8.89 -15.42
C GLU A 994 -50.76 -7.91 -14.24
N LEU A 995 -51.30 -6.70 -14.39
CA LEU A 995 -51.13 -5.60 -13.42
C LEU A 995 -52.04 -5.77 -12.19
N PRO A 996 -51.54 -5.57 -10.95
CA PRO A 996 -52.28 -5.78 -9.69
C PRO A 996 -53.29 -4.67 -9.34
N LEU A 997 -53.56 -3.74 -10.25
CA LEU A 997 -54.36 -2.52 -10.00
C LEU A 997 -55.67 -2.54 -10.78
N ASP A 998 -56.75 -2.04 -10.17
CA ASP A 998 -58.02 -1.84 -10.86
C ASP A 998 -57.88 -0.84 -12.03
N THR A 999 -58.54 -1.16 -13.15
CA THR A 999 -58.53 -0.32 -14.36
C THR A 999 -59.00 1.12 -14.10
N SER A 1000 -59.88 1.32 -13.12
CA SER A 1000 -60.38 2.63 -12.69
C SER A 1000 -59.35 3.49 -11.95
N GLN A 1001 -58.29 2.91 -11.41
CA GLN A 1001 -57.16 3.67 -10.87
C GLN A 1001 -56.25 4.09 -12.02
N ILE A 1002 -55.85 3.16 -12.88
CA ILE A 1002 -54.98 3.43 -14.04
C ILE A 1002 -55.61 4.51 -14.95
N SER A 1003 -56.92 4.45 -15.22
CA SER A 1003 -57.61 5.40 -16.10
C SER A 1003 -57.55 6.87 -15.65
N ARG A 1004 -57.29 7.14 -14.35
CA ARG A 1004 -57.08 8.52 -13.85
C ARG A 1004 -55.78 9.14 -14.33
N HIS A 1005 -54.79 8.30 -14.62
CA HIS A 1005 -53.42 8.73 -14.96
C HIS A 1005 -53.09 8.55 -16.45
N VAL A 1006 -53.83 7.73 -17.20
CA VAL A 1006 -53.64 7.52 -18.66
C VAL A 1006 -53.62 8.82 -19.46
N SER A 1007 -54.34 9.86 -19.05
CA SER A 1007 -54.31 11.19 -19.68
C SER A 1007 -52.96 11.93 -19.55
N LYS A 1008 -52.12 11.58 -18.57
CA LYS A 1008 -50.77 12.14 -18.38
C LYS A 1008 -49.70 11.43 -19.23
N PHE A 1009 -50.04 10.38 -19.97
CA PHE A 1009 -49.07 9.63 -20.78
C PHE A 1009 -48.53 10.49 -21.94
N PRO A 1010 -47.20 10.63 -22.11
CA PRO A 1010 -46.62 11.50 -23.13
C PRO A 1010 -46.65 10.84 -24.52
N VAL A 1011 -47.81 10.91 -25.18
CA VAL A 1011 -48.09 10.27 -26.49
C VAL A 1011 -47.11 10.69 -27.58
N ASP A 1012 -46.77 11.98 -27.67
CA ASP A 1012 -45.92 12.48 -28.75
C ASP A 1012 -44.44 12.12 -28.55
N TRP A 1013 -43.98 12.11 -27.29
CA TRP A 1013 -42.68 11.53 -26.94
C TRP A 1013 -42.61 10.03 -27.29
N TYR A 1014 -43.65 9.25 -27.00
CA TYR A 1014 -43.70 7.83 -27.39
C TYR A 1014 -43.55 7.63 -28.91
N LYS A 1015 -44.25 8.43 -29.72
CA LYS A 1015 -44.10 8.43 -31.19
C LYS A 1015 -42.68 8.84 -31.62
N TYR A 1016 -42.12 9.87 -31.00
CA TYR A 1016 -40.77 10.36 -31.28
C TYR A 1016 -39.70 9.31 -30.97
N VAL A 1017 -39.78 8.64 -29.81
CA VAL A 1017 -38.86 7.56 -29.44
C VAL A 1017 -38.98 6.39 -30.43
N LEU A 1018 -40.19 6.00 -30.83
CA LEU A 1018 -40.37 4.98 -31.88
C LEU A 1018 -39.68 5.36 -33.20
N SER A 1019 -39.68 6.65 -33.59
CA SER A 1019 -38.97 7.11 -34.80
C SER A 1019 -37.43 7.03 -34.69
N CYS A 1020 -36.90 7.18 -33.48
CA CYS A 1020 -35.47 7.10 -33.19
C CYS A 1020 -34.96 5.65 -33.10
N VAL A 1021 -35.86 4.69 -32.90
CA VAL A 1021 -35.53 3.26 -32.79
C VAL A 1021 -35.35 2.63 -34.18
N ASP A 1022 -34.15 2.10 -34.49
CA ASP A 1022 -33.94 1.35 -35.74
C ASP A 1022 -34.76 0.05 -35.80
N LEU A 1023 -35.87 0.05 -36.53
CA LEU A 1023 -36.74 -1.11 -36.78
C LEU A 1023 -36.39 -1.85 -38.07
N THR A 1024 -35.17 -1.69 -38.58
CA THR A 1024 -34.72 -2.26 -39.85
C THR A 1024 -34.67 -3.78 -39.82
N CYS A 1025 -35.54 -4.40 -40.62
CA CYS A 1025 -35.44 -5.79 -41.05
C CYS A 1025 -35.05 -5.82 -42.53
N GLU A 1026 -34.46 -6.91 -42.99
CA GLU A 1026 -34.12 -7.11 -44.41
C GLU A 1026 -35.42 -6.99 -45.26
N ASN A 1027 -35.38 -6.10 -46.27
CA ASN A 1027 -36.38 -5.88 -47.33
C ASN A 1027 -37.58 -4.92 -47.11
N VAL A 1028 -37.61 -4.02 -46.12
CA VAL A 1028 -38.66 -2.95 -46.02
C VAL A 1028 -38.08 -1.56 -45.64
N PRO A 1029 -38.49 -0.44 -46.28
CA PRO A 1029 -38.04 0.90 -45.93
C PRO A 1029 -38.52 1.40 -44.55
N LYS A 1030 -37.62 2.07 -43.82
CA LYS A 1030 -37.80 2.50 -42.41
C LYS A 1030 -39.06 3.34 -42.17
N ASP A 1031 -39.39 4.25 -43.09
CA ASP A 1031 -40.50 5.19 -42.95
C ASP A 1031 -41.89 4.53 -43.07
N GLN A 1032 -41.96 3.36 -43.71
CA GLN A 1032 -43.22 2.62 -43.85
C GLN A 1032 -43.50 1.78 -42.61
N VAL A 1033 -42.49 1.03 -42.13
CA VAL A 1033 -42.55 0.31 -40.84
C VAL A 1033 -42.89 1.24 -39.69
N LEU A 1034 -42.32 2.45 -39.66
CA LEU A 1034 -42.61 3.44 -38.62
C LEU A 1034 -44.07 3.89 -38.61
N LYS A 1035 -44.66 4.16 -39.79
CA LYS A 1035 -46.08 4.55 -39.89
C LYS A 1035 -47.01 3.42 -39.42
N ASP A 1036 -46.70 2.18 -39.76
CA ASP A 1036 -47.52 1.02 -39.39
C ASP A 1036 -47.49 0.75 -37.87
N VAL A 1037 -46.33 0.91 -37.23
CA VAL A 1037 -46.18 0.76 -35.76
C VAL A 1037 -46.78 1.94 -35.00
N VAL A 1038 -46.65 3.18 -35.48
CA VAL A 1038 -47.21 4.38 -34.84
C VAL A 1038 -48.76 4.39 -34.86
N ASN A 1039 -49.37 3.79 -35.86
CA ASN A 1039 -50.83 3.67 -36.00
C ASN A 1039 -51.45 2.51 -35.17
N ASP A 1040 -50.64 1.76 -34.42
CA ASP A 1040 -51.09 0.62 -33.62
C ASP A 1040 -51.51 1.04 -32.19
N ASP A 1041 -52.79 1.37 -32.04
CA ASP A 1041 -53.38 1.71 -30.74
C ASP A 1041 -53.22 0.60 -29.69
N THR A 1042 -53.15 -0.67 -30.09
CA THR A 1042 -53.07 -1.80 -29.14
C THR A 1042 -51.71 -1.80 -28.43
N LEU A 1043 -50.63 -1.58 -29.18
CA LEU A 1043 -49.28 -1.46 -28.66
C LEU A 1043 -49.14 -0.23 -27.75
N ARG A 1044 -49.62 0.93 -28.20
CA ARG A 1044 -49.62 2.17 -27.41
C ARG A 1044 -50.37 1.99 -26.08
N ASN A 1045 -51.54 1.34 -26.11
CA ASN A 1045 -52.34 1.12 -24.90
C ASN A 1045 -51.66 0.16 -23.90
N CYS A 1046 -50.95 -0.88 -24.37
CA CYS A 1046 -50.16 -1.75 -23.50
C CYS A 1046 -49.03 -0.97 -22.79
N TYR A 1047 -48.29 -0.15 -23.53
CA TYR A 1047 -47.24 0.71 -22.96
C TYR A 1047 -47.81 1.73 -21.98
N ALA A 1048 -48.92 2.40 -22.33
CA ALA A 1048 -49.56 3.38 -21.46
C ALA A 1048 -50.05 2.77 -20.13
N GLN A 1049 -50.67 1.58 -20.16
CA GLN A 1049 -51.14 0.92 -18.94
C GLN A 1049 -49.98 0.53 -18.01
N LEU A 1050 -48.91 -0.09 -18.54
CA LEU A 1050 -47.73 -0.45 -17.74
C LEU A 1050 -47.05 0.79 -17.14
N ILE A 1051 -46.81 1.82 -17.97
CA ILE A 1051 -46.07 3.02 -17.56
C ILE A 1051 -46.88 3.83 -16.53
N MET A 1052 -48.19 3.95 -16.71
CA MET A 1052 -49.02 4.64 -15.72
C MET A 1052 -49.27 3.81 -14.44
N ALA A 1053 -49.23 2.47 -14.51
CA ALA A 1053 -49.20 1.64 -13.31
C ALA A 1053 -47.91 1.88 -12.51
N CYS A 1054 -46.74 1.88 -13.17
CA CYS A 1054 -45.46 2.24 -12.53
C CYS A 1054 -45.43 3.68 -11.99
N TYR A 1055 -46.17 4.61 -12.60
CA TYR A 1055 -46.31 5.99 -12.12
C TYR A 1055 -47.15 6.09 -10.82
N SER A 1056 -48.23 5.28 -10.70
CA SER A 1056 -49.11 5.27 -9.53
C SER A 1056 -48.40 4.91 -8.21
N ILE A 1057 -47.27 4.20 -8.30
CA ILE A 1057 -46.36 3.90 -7.18
C ILE A 1057 -45.97 5.19 -6.42
N PHE A 1058 -45.69 6.26 -7.17
CA PHE A 1058 -45.15 7.50 -6.64
C PHE A 1058 -46.23 8.56 -6.34
N GLU A 1059 -47.33 8.60 -7.11
CA GLU A 1059 -48.40 9.61 -6.93
C GLU A 1059 -49.32 9.33 -5.73
N SER A 1060 -49.47 8.07 -5.33
CA SER A 1060 -50.36 7.64 -4.23
C SER A 1060 -49.96 8.13 -2.83
N GLN A 1061 -48.80 8.77 -2.67
CA GLN A 1061 -48.17 9.04 -1.37
C GLN A 1061 -48.58 10.35 -0.70
N GLY A 1062 -49.06 11.36 -1.43
CA GLY A 1062 -49.45 12.68 -0.87
C GLY A 1062 -48.32 13.52 -0.25
N TYR A 1063 -47.11 12.98 -0.12
CA TYR A 1063 -45.92 13.67 0.38
C TYR A 1063 -45.20 14.42 -0.76
N SER A 1064 -45.31 15.76 -0.77
CA SER A 1064 -44.49 16.63 -1.62
C SER A 1064 -43.23 17.11 -0.88
N GLY A 1065 -42.06 17.09 -1.54
CA GLY A 1065 -40.84 17.74 -1.07
C GLY A 1065 -39.57 16.88 -1.20
N ALA A 1066 -38.44 17.46 -0.79
CA ALA A 1066 -37.10 16.86 -0.93
C ALA A 1066 -36.96 15.45 -0.34
N SER A 1067 -37.55 15.19 0.83
CA SER A 1067 -37.48 13.88 1.49
C SER A 1067 -38.14 12.76 0.69
N PHE A 1068 -39.23 13.07 -0.02
CA PHE A 1068 -39.91 12.12 -0.90
C PHE A 1068 -39.07 11.80 -2.14
N LEU A 1069 -38.44 12.80 -2.77
CA LEU A 1069 -37.52 12.60 -3.89
C LEU A 1069 -36.31 11.75 -3.48
N TYR A 1070 -35.72 12.05 -2.32
CA TYR A 1070 -34.58 11.29 -1.78
C TYR A 1070 -34.92 9.81 -1.52
N LYS A 1071 -36.01 9.54 -0.79
CA LYS A 1071 -36.46 8.15 -0.52
C LYS A 1071 -36.77 7.39 -1.80
N SER A 1072 -37.44 8.04 -2.75
CA SER A 1072 -37.74 7.45 -4.07
C SER A 1072 -36.47 7.14 -4.88
N TYR A 1073 -35.44 8.00 -4.81
CA TYR A 1073 -34.14 7.77 -5.45
C TYR A 1073 -33.38 6.58 -4.85
N MET A 1074 -33.42 6.44 -3.52
CA MET A 1074 -32.87 5.30 -2.78
C MET A 1074 -33.63 3.99 -3.05
N GLY A 1075 -34.88 4.08 -3.54
CA GLY A 1075 -35.78 2.94 -3.69
C GLY A 1075 -36.48 2.54 -2.39
N GLU A 1076 -36.47 3.40 -1.38
CA GLU A 1076 -37.21 3.28 -0.12
C GLU A 1076 -38.64 3.83 -0.30
N VAL A 1077 -39.38 3.25 -1.25
CA VAL A 1077 -40.79 3.61 -1.49
C VAL A 1077 -41.68 2.87 -0.48
N SER A 1078 -42.73 3.53 0.00
CA SER A 1078 -43.69 2.95 0.93
C SER A 1078 -44.41 1.75 0.31
N VAL A 1079 -44.68 0.73 1.13
CA VAL A 1079 -45.31 -0.53 0.71
C VAL A 1079 -46.69 -0.26 0.09
N ASN A 1080 -46.79 -0.55 -1.20
CA ASN A 1080 -47.98 -0.40 -2.03
C ASN A 1080 -48.11 -1.67 -2.88
N ALA A 1081 -49.33 -2.13 -3.19
CA ALA A 1081 -49.55 -3.39 -3.92
C ALA A 1081 -48.81 -3.48 -5.28
N MET A 1082 -48.61 -2.34 -5.96
CA MET A 1082 -47.82 -2.27 -7.19
C MET A 1082 -46.30 -2.40 -6.95
N TRP A 1083 -45.79 -1.95 -5.81
CA TRP A 1083 -44.37 -2.10 -5.43
C TRP A 1083 -44.05 -3.53 -4.98
N ASP A 1084 -44.99 -4.20 -4.30
CA ASP A 1084 -44.86 -5.61 -3.91
C ASP A 1084 -44.81 -6.52 -5.14
N TRP A 1085 -45.74 -6.34 -6.08
CA TRP A 1085 -45.74 -7.01 -7.39
C TRP A 1085 -44.47 -6.72 -8.20
N LEU A 1086 -43.98 -5.47 -8.16
CA LEU A 1086 -42.71 -5.11 -8.79
C LEU A 1086 -41.52 -5.84 -8.13
N GLY A 1087 -41.62 -6.21 -6.84
CA GLY A 1087 -40.66 -7.07 -6.15
C GLY A 1087 -40.60 -8.51 -6.66
N GLU A 1088 -41.69 -9.03 -7.23
CA GLU A 1088 -41.71 -10.35 -7.90
C GLU A 1088 -41.01 -10.28 -9.28
N HIS A 1089 -40.97 -9.11 -9.92
CA HIS A 1089 -40.36 -8.87 -11.24
C HIS A 1089 -39.08 -8.02 -11.15
N THR A 1090 -37.98 -8.62 -10.69
CA THR A 1090 -36.68 -7.97 -10.46
C THR A 1090 -36.17 -7.12 -11.62
N ASP A 1091 -36.32 -7.60 -12.86
CA ASP A 1091 -35.91 -6.88 -14.07
C ASP A 1091 -36.67 -5.56 -14.23
N LEU A 1092 -38.01 -5.60 -14.11
CA LEU A 1092 -38.84 -4.40 -14.23
C LEU A 1092 -38.59 -3.44 -13.06
N GLN A 1093 -38.34 -3.96 -11.85
CA GLN A 1093 -37.97 -3.14 -10.70
C GLN A 1093 -36.68 -2.34 -10.96
N ALA A 1094 -35.67 -2.99 -11.54
CA ALA A 1094 -34.42 -2.33 -11.91
C ALA A 1094 -34.63 -1.25 -12.98
N LEU A 1095 -35.47 -1.50 -14.00
CA LEU A 1095 -35.81 -0.50 -15.03
C LEU A 1095 -36.57 0.70 -14.45
N VAL A 1096 -37.54 0.47 -13.55
CA VAL A 1096 -38.32 1.56 -12.90
C VAL A 1096 -37.41 2.40 -11.99
N LYS A 1097 -36.55 1.77 -11.17
CA LYS A 1097 -35.53 2.47 -10.37
C LYS A 1097 -34.58 3.28 -11.25
N LYS A 1098 -34.06 2.71 -12.34
CA LYS A 1098 -33.19 3.40 -13.31
C LYS A 1098 -33.91 4.61 -13.95
N ALA A 1099 -35.16 4.44 -14.37
CA ALA A 1099 -35.96 5.51 -14.96
C ALA A 1099 -36.23 6.67 -14.00
N PHE A 1100 -36.49 6.38 -12.71
CA PHE A 1100 -36.67 7.41 -11.70
C PHE A 1100 -35.38 8.21 -11.46
N ARG A 1101 -34.24 7.51 -11.36
CA ARG A 1101 -32.91 8.12 -11.23
C ARG A 1101 -32.55 9.00 -12.45
N TYR A 1102 -32.91 8.58 -13.66
CA TYR A 1102 -32.77 9.39 -14.88
C TYR A 1102 -33.66 10.64 -14.85
N GLY A 1103 -34.94 10.49 -14.48
CA GLY A 1103 -35.87 11.62 -14.36
C GLY A 1103 -35.41 12.67 -13.34
N PHE A 1104 -34.87 12.22 -12.21
CA PHE A 1104 -34.30 13.11 -11.19
C PHE A 1104 -33.04 13.84 -11.68
N LYS A 1105 -32.14 13.17 -12.40
CA LYS A 1105 -30.94 13.81 -12.97
C LYS A 1105 -31.29 14.80 -14.09
N LEU A 1106 -32.29 14.49 -14.93
CA LEU A 1106 -32.80 15.42 -15.95
C LEU A 1106 -33.39 16.69 -15.32
N MET A 1107 -34.17 16.57 -14.24
CA MET A 1107 -34.69 17.73 -13.51
C MET A 1107 -33.55 18.62 -12.97
N ILE A 1108 -32.49 18.03 -12.41
CA ILE A 1108 -31.30 18.78 -11.97
C ILE A 1108 -30.61 19.46 -13.17
N ASP A 1109 -30.43 18.76 -14.29
CA ASP A 1109 -29.77 19.32 -15.46
C ASP A 1109 -30.59 20.45 -16.11
N GLN A 1110 -31.92 20.35 -16.13
CA GLN A 1110 -32.80 21.44 -16.56
C GLN A 1110 -32.66 22.69 -15.67
N MET A 1111 -32.59 22.50 -14.35
CA MET A 1111 -32.42 23.60 -13.39
C MET A 1111 -31.04 24.25 -13.45
N LEU A 1112 -30.00 23.52 -13.90
CA LEU A 1112 -28.62 24.02 -13.98
C LEU A 1112 -28.21 24.53 -15.38
N LEU A 1113 -28.72 23.93 -16.45
CA LEU A 1113 -28.33 24.22 -17.85
C LEU A 1113 -29.42 24.99 -18.63
N GLY A 1114 -30.66 25.01 -18.15
CA GLY A 1114 -31.82 25.61 -18.81
C GLY A 1114 -32.84 24.57 -19.29
N GLU A 1115 -34.06 25.01 -19.59
CA GLU A 1115 -35.16 24.13 -19.99
C GLU A 1115 -34.91 23.45 -21.35
N PHE A 1116 -35.04 22.12 -21.39
CA PHE A 1116 -35.07 21.33 -22.63
C PHE A 1116 -36.30 21.64 -23.49
N SER A 1117 -36.10 22.52 -24.47
CA SER A 1117 -37.14 23.09 -25.34
C SER A 1117 -37.62 22.13 -26.45
N THR A 1118 -36.76 21.23 -26.92
CA THR A 1118 -37.01 20.36 -28.07
C THR A 1118 -36.91 18.89 -27.65
N ASP A 1119 -37.71 17.99 -28.25
CA ASP A 1119 -37.59 16.54 -28.00
C ASP A 1119 -36.23 15.95 -28.45
N ALA A 1120 -35.48 16.65 -29.30
CA ALA A 1120 -34.08 16.34 -29.60
C ALA A 1120 -33.18 16.46 -28.35
N ASP A 1121 -33.33 17.54 -27.58
CA ASP A 1121 -32.55 17.83 -26.36
C ASP A 1121 -32.76 16.71 -25.31
N TRP A 1122 -34.01 16.29 -25.11
CA TRP A 1122 -34.38 15.16 -24.24
C TRP A 1122 -33.75 13.84 -24.68
N ARG A 1123 -33.67 13.61 -25.99
CA ARG A 1123 -33.06 12.41 -26.56
C ARG A 1123 -31.54 12.42 -26.36
N GLU A 1124 -30.87 13.54 -26.63
CA GLU A 1124 -29.42 13.66 -26.49
C GLU A 1124 -28.99 13.36 -25.05
N ALA A 1125 -29.65 13.98 -24.06
CA ALA A 1125 -29.39 13.71 -22.64
C ALA A 1125 -29.62 12.24 -22.26
N LEU A 1126 -30.69 11.60 -22.75
CA LEU A 1126 -30.99 10.19 -22.49
C LEU A 1126 -30.06 9.21 -23.24
N GLU A 1127 -29.51 9.59 -24.39
CA GLU A 1127 -28.44 8.84 -25.08
C GLU A 1127 -27.09 8.98 -24.36
N GLU A 1128 -26.76 10.16 -23.85
CA GLU A 1128 -25.58 10.38 -23.02
C GLU A 1128 -25.63 9.53 -21.73
N TYR A 1129 -26.77 9.53 -21.04
CA TYR A 1129 -26.92 8.77 -19.80
C TYR A 1129 -26.81 7.26 -20.00
N ASP A 1130 -27.29 6.72 -21.13
CA ASP A 1130 -27.19 5.29 -21.45
C ASP A 1130 -25.77 4.87 -21.88
N THR A 1131 -24.93 5.80 -22.33
CA THR A 1131 -23.60 5.50 -22.91
C THR A 1131 -22.42 5.86 -21.99
N GLY A 1132 -22.54 6.92 -21.19
CA GLY A 1132 -21.44 7.48 -20.39
C GLY A 1132 -21.68 7.61 -18.88
N TRP A 1133 -22.91 7.44 -18.39
CA TRP A 1133 -23.24 7.68 -16.97
C TRP A 1133 -23.63 6.41 -16.20
N TYR A 1134 -23.15 6.32 -14.95
CA TYR A 1134 -23.75 5.48 -13.92
C TYR A 1134 -24.50 6.35 -12.89
N ILE A 1135 -25.81 6.19 -12.78
CA ILE A 1135 -26.67 6.96 -11.87
C ILE A 1135 -27.25 6.01 -10.84
N GLY A 1136 -26.81 6.12 -9.59
CA GLY A 1136 -27.13 5.15 -8.55
C GLY A 1136 -26.63 5.56 -7.16
N VAL A 1137 -26.65 4.61 -6.21
CA VAL A 1137 -26.32 4.89 -4.81
C VAL A 1137 -24.91 4.39 -4.50
N GLU A 1138 -24.09 5.20 -3.83
CA GLU A 1138 -22.70 4.85 -3.46
C GLU A 1138 -22.52 3.54 -2.69
N ARG A 1139 -23.58 3.07 -2.01
CA ARG A 1139 -23.60 1.80 -1.27
C ARG A 1139 -23.85 0.57 -2.16
N GLU A 1140 -24.27 0.75 -3.41
CA GLU A 1140 -24.54 -0.35 -4.35
C GLU A 1140 -23.22 -0.96 -4.86
N GLN A 1141 -23.19 -2.29 -5.02
CA GLN A 1141 -22.02 -2.97 -5.62
C GLN A 1141 -21.76 -2.48 -7.05
N ASP A 1142 -22.81 -2.13 -7.78
CA ASP A 1142 -22.75 -1.61 -9.15
C ASP A 1142 -21.96 -0.29 -9.23
N TRP A 1143 -22.05 0.60 -8.23
CA TRP A 1143 -21.21 1.81 -8.12
C TRP A 1143 -19.73 1.46 -8.02
N THR A 1144 -19.39 0.44 -7.22
CA THR A 1144 -18.01 -0.07 -7.13
C THR A 1144 -17.54 -0.67 -8.45
N THR A 1145 -18.40 -1.41 -9.16
CA THR A 1145 -18.02 -1.94 -10.49
C THR A 1145 -17.88 -0.83 -11.54
N ALA A 1146 -18.68 0.24 -11.48
CA ALA A 1146 -18.60 1.39 -12.38
C ALA A 1146 -17.24 2.13 -12.23
N ILE A 1147 -16.81 2.40 -10.99
CA ILE A 1147 -15.45 2.93 -10.70
C ILE A 1147 -14.37 2.06 -11.34
N LEU A 1148 -14.43 0.74 -11.12
CA LEU A 1148 -13.41 -0.21 -11.60
C LEU A 1148 -13.45 -0.41 -13.12
N ASN A 1149 -14.62 -0.22 -13.75
CA ASN A 1149 -14.81 -0.23 -15.19
C ASN A 1149 -14.47 1.12 -15.86
N GLN A 1150 -14.04 2.13 -15.09
CA GLN A 1150 -13.70 3.48 -15.59
C GLN A 1150 -14.86 4.14 -16.38
N THR A 1151 -16.10 4.04 -15.89
CA THR A 1151 -17.26 4.73 -16.50
C THR A 1151 -17.04 6.26 -16.50
N PRO A 1152 -17.24 6.98 -17.61
CA PRO A 1152 -16.87 8.39 -17.72
C PRO A 1152 -17.45 9.30 -16.63
N ASN A 1153 -18.75 9.20 -16.38
CA ASN A 1153 -19.46 10.04 -15.40
C ASN A 1153 -20.26 9.17 -14.43
N MET A 1154 -20.38 9.59 -13.18
CA MET A 1154 -21.24 8.95 -12.18
C MET A 1154 -21.95 9.99 -11.31
N PHE A 1155 -23.19 9.69 -10.90
CA PHE A 1155 -24.01 10.57 -10.08
C PHE A 1155 -24.71 9.79 -8.95
N SER A 1156 -24.56 10.28 -7.72
CA SER A 1156 -25.18 9.77 -6.50
C SER A 1156 -25.81 10.91 -5.69
N MET A 1157 -26.81 10.58 -4.87
CA MET A 1157 -27.46 11.49 -3.94
C MET A 1157 -27.22 11.03 -2.49
N GLY A 1158 -26.95 11.97 -1.59
CA GLY A 1158 -26.76 11.74 -0.16
C GLY A 1158 -27.63 12.68 0.68
N HIS A 1159 -27.84 12.32 1.94
CA HIS A 1159 -28.52 13.15 2.94
C HIS A 1159 -27.68 13.18 4.22
N ASN A 1160 -27.39 14.37 4.72
CA ASN A 1160 -26.72 14.57 6.00
C ASN A 1160 -27.78 14.90 7.07
N THR A 1161 -28.14 13.90 7.87
CA THR A 1161 -29.16 14.01 8.92
C THR A 1161 -28.84 15.12 9.94
N GLN A 1162 -27.58 15.33 10.29
CA GLN A 1162 -27.17 16.34 11.30
C GLN A 1162 -27.42 17.78 10.84
N GLN A 1163 -27.28 18.04 9.54
CA GLN A 1163 -27.47 19.37 8.95
C GLN A 1163 -28.83 19.51 8.23
N SER A 1164 -29.62 18.42 8.15
CA SER A 1164 -30.81 18.32 7.29
C SER A 1164 -30.54 18.71 5.83
N THR A 1165 -29.31 18.49 5.33
CA THR A 1165 -28.90 18.86 3.97
C THR A 1165 -28.86 17.67 3.02
N TYR A 1166 -29.45 17.84 1.84
CA TYR A 1166 -29.32 16.91 0.72
C TYR A 1166 -28.15 17.35 -0.15
N ASN A 1167 -27.30 16.40 -0.55
CA ASN A 1167 -26.12 16.63 -1.36
C ASN A 1167 -26.14 15.71 -2.59
N SER A 1168 -25.53 16.13 -3.70
CA SER A 1168 -25.17 15.24 -4.81
C SER A 1168 -23.66 15.07 -4.89
N ARG A 1169 -23.25 13.86 -5.26
CA ARG A 1169 -21.86 13.53 -5.57
C ARG A 1169 -21.77 13.19 -7.04
N THR A 1170 -21.06 14.02 -7.80
CA THR A 1170 -20.78 13.80 -9.21
C THR A 1170 -19.30 13.43 -9.36
N LEU A 1171 -19.03 12.28 -9.94
CA LEU A 1171 -17.67 11.85 -10.28
C LEU A 1171 -17.48 11.93 -11.79
N THR A 1172 -16.41 12.58 -12.23
CA THR A 1172 -16.05 12.63 -13.67
C THR A 1172 -14.63 12.14 -13.88
N LEU A 1173 -14.46 11.22 -14.83
CA LEU A 1173 -13.17 10.69 -15.23
C LEU A 1173 -12.50 11.68 -16.17
N GLN A 1174 -11.44 12.34 -15.70
CA GLN A 1174 -10.71 13.32 -16.50
C GLN A 1174 -9.20 13.21 -16.30
N SER A 1175 -8.45 13.75 -17.26
CA SER A 1175 -6.98 13.76 -17.24
C SER A 1175 -6.49 14.93 -16.37
N MET A 1176 -6.10 14.63 -15.14
CA MET A 1176 -5.82 15.63 -14.11
C MET A 1176 -4.33 15.73 -13.79
N PRO A 1177 -3.81 16.93 -13.47
CA PRO A 1177 -2.42 17.10 -13.06
C PRO A 1177 -2.25 16.59 -11.63
N VAL A 1178 -1.33 15.64 -11.46
CA VAL A 1178 -1.02 14.99 -10.19
C VAL A 1178 0.41 15.35 -9.78
N SER A 1179 0.55 15.97 -8.61
CA SER A 1179 1.83 16.47 -8.09
C SER A 1179 2.57 15.37 -7.34
N ILE A 1180 3.86 15.18 -7.65
CA ILE A 1180 4.71 14.14 -7.08
C ILE A 1180 5.91 14.80 -6.40
N GLY A 1181 6.13 14.49 -5.12
CA GLY A 1181 7.31 14.88 -4.37
C GLY A 1181 8.05 13.67 -3.78
N ARG A 1182 9.36 13.80 -3.59
CA ARG A 1182 10.21 12.80 -2.93
C ARG A 1182 10.38 13.18 -1.46
N LEU A 1183 10.24 12.21 -0.57
CA LEU A 1183 10.43 12.37 0.87
C LEU A 1183 11.86 11.98 1.27
N ASN A 1184 12.42 12.62 2.31
CA ASN A 1184 13.65 12.14 2.94
C ASN A 1184 13.39 10.77 3.60
N PRO A 1185 14.11 9.70 3.19
CA PRO A 1185 13.85 8.35 3.69
C PRO A 1185 14.18 8.16 5.17
N GLU A 1186 15.13 8.90 5.72
CA GLU A 1186 15.52 8.80 7.14
C GLU A 1186 14.49 9.43 8.07
N ALA A 1187 13.80 10.48 7.62
CA ALA A 1187 12.67 11.04 8.37
C ALA A 1187 11.54 10.01 8.52
N VAL A 1188 11.20 9.31 7.42
CA VAL A 1188 10.20 8.23 7.40
C VAL A 1188 10.65 7.05 8.27
N ARG A 1189 11.85 6.52 8.01
CA ARG A 1189 12.38 5.36 8.75
C ARG A 1189 12.54 5.65 10.25
N GLY A 1190 12.88 6.88 10.62
CA GLY A 1190 13.03 7.30 12.01
C GLY A 1190 11.70 7.41 12.75
N GLN A 1191 10.67 7.98 12.13
CA GLN A 1191 9.31 7.99 12.70
C GLN A 1191 8.74 6.57 12.80
N TRP A 1192 8.90 5.74 11.76
CA TRP A 1192 8.51 4.33 11.78
C TRP A 1192 9.35 3.47 12.74
N ALA A 1193 10.51 3.94 13.19
CA ALA A 1193 11.25 3.32 14.30
C ALA A 1193 10.66 3.75 15.65
N ASN A 1194 10.28 5.02 15.77
CA ASN A 1194 9.67 5.56 16.99
C ASN A 1194 8.27 4.99 17.27
N LEU A 1195 7.51 4.59 16.25
CA LEU A 1195 6.17 4.03 16.40
C LEU A 1195 6.08 2.84 17.36
N GLY A 1196 7.07 1.93 17.37
CA GLY A 1196 7.08 0.80 18.32
C GLY A 1196 7.27 1.27 19.77
N LEU A 1197 8.18 2.22 20.00
CA LEU A 1197 8.40 2.84 21.31
C LEU A 1197 7.18 3.65 21.76
N GLU A 1198 6.58 4.42 20.86
CA GLU A 1198 5.35 5.19 21.14
C GLU A 1198 4.20 4.26 21.52
N LEU A 1199 3.98 3.17 20.77
CA LEU A 1199 2.95 2.18 21.06
C LEU A 1199 3.13 1.51 22.44
N LEU A 1200 4.35 1.10 22.77
CA LEU A 1200 4.62 0.23 23.92
C LEU A 1200 4.94 0.93 25.23
N TYR A 1201 5.32 2.21 25.18
CA TYR A 1201 5.77 2.97 26.34
C TYR A 1201 5.09 4.34 26.46
N MET A 1202 4.42 4.84 25.41
CA MET A 1202 3.92 6.21 25.37
C MET A 1202 2.49 6.32 24.80
N THR A 1203 1.73 5.22 24.80
CA THR A 1203 0.37 5.13 24.27
C THR A 1203 -0.61 6.06 24.99
N ASN A 1204 -1.73 6.36 24.34
CA ASN A 1204 -2.87 7.07 24.93
C ASN A 1204 -4.06 6.09 25.02
N ASP A 1205 -5.07 6.38 25.84
CA ASP A 1205 -6.33 5.60 25.87
C ASP A 1205 -7.20 5.79 24.62
N ASP A 1206 -6.81 6.71 23.74
CA ASP A 1206 -7.43 6.94 22.44
C ASP A 1206 -6.91 5.90 21.43
N GLU A 1207 -7.70 4.84 21.20
CA GLU A 1207 -7.34 3.70 20.33
C GLU A 1207 -6.94 4.12 18.90
N GLU A 1208 -7.37 5.30 18.44
CA GLU A 1208 -7.05 5.82 17.10
C GLU A 1208 -5.68 6.54 17.02
N ARG A 1209 -5.12 7.06 18.13
CA ARG A 1209 -4.09 8.13 18.05
C ARG A 1209 -2.92 8.01 19.02
N TYR A 1210 -1.80 7.49 18.51
CA TYR A 1210 -0.59 7.24 19.30
C TYR A 1210 0.18 8.50 19.76
N SER A 1211 0.09 9.65 19.07
CA SER A 1211 0.61 10.94 19.56
C SER A 1211 0.00 12.15 18.86
N ILE A 1212 -0.49 13.13 19.63
CA ILE A 1212 -1.26 14.31 19.16
C ILE A 1212 -0.38 15.44 18.55
N GLN A 1213 0.96 15.33 18.60
CA GLN A 1213 1.87 16.39 18.16
C GLN A 1213 2.17 16.37 16.66
N ALA A 1214 1.32 17.06 15.88
CA ALA A 1214 1.55 17.38 14.48
C ALA A 1214 2.89 18.10 14.26
N HIS A 1215 3.61 17.74 13.19
CA HIS A 1215 4.90 18.34 12.87
C HIS A 1215 4.99 18.58 11.35
N PRO A 1216 4.47 19.71 10.84
CA PRO A 1216 4.31 19.95 9.40
C PRO A 1216 5.58 19.72 8.57
N VAL A 1217 6.74 20.16 9.06
CA VAL A 1217 8.03 20.01 8.34
C VAL A 1217 8.47 18.55 8.15
N LEU A 1218 7.94 17.64 8.98
CA LEU A 1218 8.26 16.20 8.99
C LEU A 1218 7.05 15.32 8.61
N LEU A 1219 5.89 15.92 8.29
CA LEU A 1219 4.65 15.24 7.91
C LEU A 1219 4.33 14.03 8.82
N ARG A 1220 4.38 14.25 10.14
CA ARG A 1220 4.39 13.15 11.12
C ARG A 1220 3.11 12.33 11.03
N ASN A 1221 1.95 12.96 10.98
CA ASN A 1221 0.68 12.25 11.05
C ASN A 1221 0.45 11.45 9.76
N LEU A 1222 0.71 12.07 8.60
CA LEU A 1222 0.63 11.38 7.30
C LEU A 1222 1.61 10.21 7.17
N THR A 1223 2.82 10.36 7.72
CA THR A 1223 3.83 9.29 7.73
C THR A 1223 3.45 8.15 8.68
N VAL A 1224 2.86 8.46 9.84
CA VAL A 1224 2.31 7.46 10.77
C VAL A 1224 1.15 6.70 10.13
N GLN A 1225 0.23 7.40 9.46
CA GLN A 1225 -0.88 6.78 8.74
C GLN A 1225 -0.40 5.83 7.63
N ALA A 1226 0.69 6.18 6.93
CA ALA A 1226 1.29 5.36 5.87
C ALA A 1226 2.02 4.08 6.36
N ALA A 1227 2.24 3.93 7.67
CA ALA A 1227 2.81 2.72 8.27
C ALA A 1227 1.89 1.50 8.08
N ASP A 1228 2.42 0.28 8.14
CA ASP A 1228 1.54 -0.90 8.09
C ASP A 1228 0.85 -1.18 9.44
N PRO A 1229 -0.40 -1.67 9.42
CA PRO A 1229 -1.12 -2.11 10.62
C PRO A 1229 -0.31 -3.08 11.49
N PRO A 1230 -0.45 -3.01 12.84
CA PRO A 1230 -1.35 -2.16 13.61
C PRO A 1230 -0.76 -0.77 13.96
N LEU A 1231 0.40 -0.40 13.43
CA LEU A 1231 1.06 0.88 13.76
C LEU A 1231 0.58 2.04 12.88
N GLY A 1232 0.11 1.76 11.67
CA GLY A 1232 -0.59 2.71 10.79
C GLY A 1232 -1.90 2.14 10.26
N TYR A 1233 -2.63 2.97 9.49
CA TYR A 1233 -3.98 2.67 9.01
C TYR A 1233 -4.20 3.11 7.54
N PRO A 1234 -3.40 2.60 6.59
CA PRO A 1234 -3.57 2.89 5.17
C PRO A 1234 -4.87 2.25 4.66
N ILE A 1235 -5.66 3.02 3.91
CA ILE A 1235 -6.95 2.59 3.35
C ILE A 1235 -6.78 1.63 2.17
N TYR A 1236 -5.64 1.73 1.50
CA TYR A 1236 -5.25 0.84 0.44
C TYR A 1236 -3.76 0.58 0.55
N SER A 1237 -3.33 -0.65 0.29
CA SER A 1237 -1.94 -0.98 -0.02
C SER A 1237 -1.96 -1.95 -1.18
N SER A 1238 -1.24 -1.64 -2.26
CA SER A 1238 -1.10 -2.57 -3.37
C SER A 1238 -0.21 -3.74 -2.97
N GLN A 1239 -0.45 -4.88 -3.60
CA GLN A 1239 0.58 -5.91 -3.73
C GLN A 1239 1.80 -5.34 -4.49
N PRO A 1240 3.00 -5.94 -4.40
CA PRO A 1240 4.19 -5.44 -5.10
C PRO A 1240 3.99 -5.32 -6.62
N ILE A 1241 4.02 -4.10 -7.15
CA ILE A 1241 3.84 -3.83 -8.58
C ILE A 1241 5.21 -3.70 -9.24
N SER A 1242 5.54 -4.61 -10.16
CA SER A 1242 6.73 -4.49 -11.03
C SER A 1242 6.45 -3.47 -12.14
N VAL A 1243 7.32 -2.47 -12.26
CA VAL A 1243 7.19 -1.32 -13.15
C VAL A 1243 8.46 -1.18 -14.00
N PRO A 1244 8.37 -1.13 -15.34
CA PRO A 1244 9.56 -1.10 -16.19
C PRO A 1244 10.24 0.29 -16.20
N LEU A 1245 11.54 0.26 -16.44
CA LEU A 1245 12.47 1.40 -16.49
C LEU A 1245 13.08 1.65 -17.89
N ALA A 1246 12.60 0.91 -18.91
CA ALA A 1246 13.07 0.99 -20.29
C ALA A 1246 12.26 1.98 -21.14
#